data_AF-A0A8H8A4M5-F1
#
_entry.id   AF-A0A8H8A4M5-F1
#
_cell.length_a   1.000
_cell.length_b   1.000
_cell.length_c   1.000
_cell.angle_alpha   90.00
_cell.angle_beta   90.00
_cell.angle_gamma   90.00
#
_symmetry.space_group_name_H-M   'P 1'
#
loop_
_entity.id
_entity.type
_entity.pdbx_description
1 polymer ?
#
loop_
_entity_poly.entity_id
_entity_poly.type
_entity_poly.pdbx_seq_one_letter_code
_entity_poly.pdbx_strand_id
1 'polypeptide(L)'
;MSNIETDIELYEFIEKSIFEPFKEQLSESKINKKILKHPVLQSYSLLLLKAMEIFRQEFQDYVSVITIFERIKSHGPESFVMGCSSDVYNEVLIARWEGWYDLFEIENLLNEMKMNCVIRTEKTLKILNKIIQDVQNMHFQKQLVNDVFLSNNNGTCFERLNVIYNEISEEVSKVNKTDIRKIDIKYVPSRFYSAGHLSKEDIEKRIIDIVKGFDKVTDPSKITPTSSFSTDLGLDSLDTVEVVMAIEEEFNIEISDKDADEIRTVGEAIAYISNHPDGLKGLKMSSGLSRRRVGNSNSSGFVETSSFCNQEKNLHSAFQGQKYHTIDKVGCKVVCDPLDIVEDQERSRQPCLTLMEEVLLLGLKDKQGYLPFWNDSISYILRGCIILELAFRGRIQMCHDSLRRRYPLSDCLIEVVNDKVTGEVLLDETLKMMKTSEKMTISSWVNLMSGETWNFMKIGYQLKQVRERLAKGLVDKGILRTEKRNFLLFDMTTHPVSNNMVKDDIRNRLMVMLTASTIILPNSAFFPETIPMKHLRVISLVCAAYAANVLENVFSSSDYEIRERAFNRVDEFFRDFSQWPFTIKYSGNIGCMNSSLANVVAEEIRGGKDKELQLEIVAAVLQSMFSSIFILKNNIYSIYAL
;
A
#
# COMPACT_ATOMS: atom_id res chain seq x y z
N MET A 1 -17.54 -28.49 -27.94
CA MET A 1 -16.89 -27.27 -28.48
C MET A 1 -17.38 -26.91 -29.90
N SER A 2 -18.03 -27.80 -30.67
CA SER A 2 -18.47 -27.52 -32.05
C SER A 2 -19.62 -26.50 -32.22
N ASN A 3 -20.15 -25.92 -31.14
CA ASN A 3 -21.27 -24.97 -31.16
C ASN A 3 -20.91 -23.65 -30.43
N ILE A 4 -19.62 -23.32 -30.32
CA ILE A 4 -19.14 -22.12 -29.62
C ILE A 4 -18.64 -21.17 -30.70
N GLU A 5 -19.28 -20.00 -30.84
CA GLU A 5 -18.99 -19.06 -31.93
C GLU A 5 -18.17 -17.85 -31.44
N THR A 6 -18.14 -17.59 -30.13
CA THR A 6 -17.38 -16.48 -29.54
C THR A 6 -16.42 -16.92 -28.43
N ASP A 7 -15.37 -16.11 -28.21
CA ASP A 7 -14.40 -16.22 -27.12
C ASP A 7 -15.06 -16.16 -25.73
N ILE A 8 -16.04 -15.27 -25.55
CA ILE A 8 -16.81 -15.14 -24.32
C ILE A 8 -17.62 -16.40 -24.03
N GLU A 9 -18.29 -16.97 -25.05
CA GLU A 9 -19.03 -18.23 -24.91
C GLU A 9 -18.10 -19.40 -24.57
N LEU A 10 -16.89 -19.42 -25.14
CA LEU A 10 -15.88 -20.43 -24.83
C LEU A 10 -15.42 -20.31 -23.38
N TYR A 11 -15.18 -19.09 -22.91
CA TYR A 11 -14.77 -18.83 -21.53
C TYR A 11 -15.87 -19.24 -20.54
N GLU A 12 -17.12 -18.85 -20.80
CA GLU A 12 -18.25 -19.27 -19.98
C GLU A 12 -18.45 -20.79 -19.98
N PHE A 13 -18.26 -21.44 -21.14
CA PHE A 13 -18.30 -22.89 -21.24
C PHE A 13 -17.22 -23.53 -20.38
N ILE A 14 -16.00 -22.98 -20.35
CA ILE A 14 -14.88 -23.48 -19.52
C ILE A 14 -15.18 -23.30 -18.04
N GLU A 15 -15.67 -22.13 -17.61
CA GLU A 15 -16.01 -21.91 -16.19
C GLU A 15 -17.06 -22.91 -15.72
N LYS A 16 -18.14 -23.10 -16.50
CA LYS A 16 -19.25 -24.01 -16.16
C LYS A 16 -18.92 -25.49 -16.33
N SER A 17 -18.07 -25.85 -17.30
CA SER A 17 -17.86 -27.27 -17.69
C SER A 17 -16.54 -27.85 -17.18
N ILE A 18 -15.57 -27.02 -16.84
CA ILE A 18 -14.24 -27.45 -16.39
C ILE A 18 -14.02 -27.02 -14.93
N PHE A 19 -14.11 -25.72 -14.60
CA PHE A 19 -13.77 -25.24 -13.27
C PHE A 19 -14.85 -25.55 -12.21
N GLU A 20 -16.14 -25.31 -12.48
CA GLU A 20 -17.23 -25.60 -11.53
C GLU A 20 -17.32 -27.10 -11.17
N PRO A 21 -17.36 -28.05 -12.14
CA PRO A 21 -17.46 -29.47 -11.82
C PRO A 21 -16.21 -30.00 -11.11
N PHE A 22 -15.03 -29.45 -11.42
CA PHE A 22 -13.78 -29.79 -10.73
C PHE A 22 -13.83 -29.39 -9.26
N LYS A 23 -14.37 -28.20 -8.96
CA LYS A 23 -14.54 -27.69 -7.59
C LYS A 23 -15.54 -28.51 -6.78
N GLU A 24 -16.68 -28.86 -7.38
CA GLU A 24 -17.70 -29.70 -6.75
C GLU A 24 -17.14 -31.11 -6.44
N GLN A 25 -16.47 -31.72 -7.40
CA GLN A 25 -15.86 -33.06 -7.23
C GLN A 25 -14.74 -33.05 -6.18
N LEU A 26 -13.95 -31.97 -6.08
CA LEU A 26 -12.97 -31.79 -5.00
C LEU A 26 -13.65 -31.70 -3.62
N SER A 27 -14.80 -31.03 -3.53
CA SER A 27 -15.55 -30.92 -2.27
C SER A 27 -16.12 -32.28 -1.81
N GLU A 28 -16.61 -33.10 -2.75
CA GLU A 28 -17.08 -34.47 -2.49
C GLU A 28 -15.93 -35.45 -2.20
N SER A 29 -14.75 -35.21 -2.77
CA SER A 29 -13.58 -36.09 -2.68
C SER A 29 -12.98 -36.23 -1.27
N LYS A 30 -13.33 -35.34 -0.32
CA LYS A 30 -12.89 -35.46 1.09
C LYS A 30 -13.36 -36.76 1.76
N ILE A 31 -14.28 -37.52 1.15
CA ILE A 31 -14.92 -38.70 1.74
C ILE A 31 -14.28 -40.05 1.32
N ASN A 32 -13.40 -40.16 0.31
CA ASN A 32 -12.93 -41.49 -0.12
C ASN A 32 -11.50 -41.57 -0.67
N LYS A 33 -10.66 -42.47 -0.12
CA LYS A 33 -9.24 -42.72 -0.50
C LYS A 33 -9.02 -43.35 -1.91
N LYS A 34 -9.95 -43.21 -2.86
CA LYS A 34 -9.86 -43.77 -4.24
C LYS A 34 -9.81 -42.69 -5.34
N ILE A 35 -9.29 -41.51 -5.02
CA ILE A 35 -9.40 -40.27 -5.83
C ILE A 35 -8.62 -40.30 -7.16
N LEU A 36 -7.54 -41.06 -7.26
CA LEU A 36 -6.71 -41.11 -8.49
C LEU A 36 -7.33 -41.85 -9.69
N LYS A 37 -8.56 -42.38 -9.57
CA LYS A 37 -9.24 -43.13 -10.64
C LYS A 37 -10.43 -42.40 -11.29
N HIS A 38 -10.75 -41.17 -10.89
CA HIS A 38 -11.86 -40.45 -11.50
C HIS A 38 -11.45 -39.88 -12.89
N PRO A 39 -12.19 -40.17 -13.98
CA PRO A 39 -11.77 -39.85 -15.34
C PRO A 39 -11.66 -38.33 -15.61
N VAL A 40 -12.43 -37.50 -14.89
CA VAL A 40 -12.39 -36.04 -15.01
C VAL A 40 -11.10 -35.46 -14.41
N LEU A 41 -10.64 -36.00 -13.27
CA LEU A 41 -9.40 -35.57 -12.62
C LEU A 41 -8.15 -35.93 -13.46
N GLN A 42 -8.20 -37.06 -14.19
CA GLN A 42 -7.12 -37.46 -15.09
C GLN A 42 -7.04 -36.62 -16.37
N SER A 43 -8.16 -36.01 -16.77
CA SER A 43 -8.29 -35.31 -18.05
C SER A 43 -8.26 -33.78 -17.92
N TYR A 44 -8.17 -33.26 -16.69
CA TYR A 44 -8.25 -31.83 -16.38
C TYR A 44 -7.19 -30.99 -17.13
N SER A 45 -5.91 -31.35 -17.03
CA SER A 45 -4.84 -30.65 -17.76
C SER A 45 -4.97 -30.74 -19.27
N LEU A 46 -5.45 -31.87 -19.80
CA LEU A 46 -5.66 -32.07 -21.24
C LEU A 46 -6.81 -31.21 -21.77
N LEU A 47 -7.89 -31.07 -21.00
CA LEU A 47 -9.02 -30.22 -21.36
C LEU A 47 -8.64 -28.74 -21.32
N LEU A 48 -7.89 -28.31 -20.30
CA LEU A 48 -7.36 -26.95 -20.20
C LEU A 48 -6.41 -26.65 -21.36
N LEU A 49 -5.48 -27.55 -21.65
CA LEU A 49 -4.59 -27.43 -22.79
C LEU A 49 -5.38 -27.25 -24.09
N LYS A 50 -6.40 -28.10 -24.32
CA LYS A 50 -7.17 -28.03 -25.56
C LYS A 50 -7.99 -26.75 -25.68
N ALA A 51 -8.53 -26.26 -24.58
CA ALA A 51 -9.21 -24.96 -24.54
C ALA A 51 -8.26 -23.80 -24.86
N MET A 52 -7.06 -23.79 -24.27
CA MET A 52 -6.04 -22.77 -24.52
C MET A 52 -5.55 -22.80 -25.98
N GLU A 53 -5.36 -23.99 -26.56
CA GLU A 53 -5.05 -24.15 -27.98
C GLU A 53 -6.15 -23.54 -28.87
N ILE A 54 -7.43 -23.72 -28.53
CA ILE A 54 -8.55 -23.18 -29.31
C ILE A 54 -8.58 -21.65 -29.24
N PHE A 55 -8.43 -21.05 -28.04
CA PHE A 55 -8.34 -19.59 -27.92
C PHE A 55 -7.20 -19.01 -28.76
N ARG A 56 -6.04 -19.68 -28.76
CA ARG A 56 -4.89 -19.22 -29.51
C ARG A 56 -5.06 -19.41 -31.02
N GLN A 57 -5.48 -20.59 -31.46
CA GLN A 57 -5.47 -20.96 -32.89
C GLN A 57 -6.72 -20.48 -33.64
N GLU A 58 -7.90 -20.59 -33.02
CA GLU A 58 -9.17 -20.25 -33.67
C GLU A 58 -9.57 -18.79 -33.43
N PHE A 59 -9.36 -18.27 -32.22
CA PHE A 59 -9.79 -16.92 -31.84
C PHE A 59 -8.67 -15.87 -31.82
N GLN A 60 -7.39 -16.27 -31.88
CA GLN A 60 -6.22 -15.40 -31.69
C GLN A 60 -6.29 -14.56 -30.40
N ASP A 61 -7.01 -15.05 -29.39
CA ASP A 61 -7.19 -14.38 -28.12
C ASP A 61 -6.16 -14.90 -27.11
N TYR A 62 -4.99 -14.30 -27.15
CA TYR A 62 -3.89 -14.63 -26.25
C TYR A 62 -4.17 -14.19 -24.79
N VAL A 63 -5.01 -13.17 -24.58
CA VAL A 63 -5.36 -12.65 -23.25
C VAL A 63 -6.16 -13.67 -22.48
N SER A 64 -7.12 -14.32 -23.13
CA SER A 64 -7.90 -15.40 -22.50
C SER A 64 -7.03 -16.61 -22.15
N VAL A 65 -6.02 -16.94 -22.96
CA VAL A 65 -5.06 -18.01 -22.63
C VAL A 65 -4.33 -17.72 -21.31
N ILE A 66 -3.82 -16.50 -21.15
CA ILE A 66 -3.13 -16.07 -19.92
C ILE A 66 -4.11 -16.02 -18.74
N THR A 67 -5.32 -15.51 -18.97
CA THR A 67 -6.35 -15.40 -17.93
C THR A 67 -6.76 -16.78 -17.40
N ILE A 68 -6.88 -17.78 -18.28
CA ILE A 68 -7.13 -19.17 -17.89
C ILE A 68 -5.95 -19.72 -17.08
N PHE A 69 -4.72 -19.42 -17.48
CA PHE A 69 -3.54 -19.88 -16.75
C PHE A 69 -3.46 -19.31 -15.33
N GLU A 70 -3.67 -18.01 -15.17
CA GLU A 70 -3.75 -17.36 -13.85
C GLU A 70 -4.95 -17.84 -13.04
N ARG A 71 -6.07 -18.16 -13.72
CA ARG A 71 -7.23 -18.79 -13.08
C ARG A 71 -6.86 -20.15 -12.49
N ILE A 72 -6.15 -21.02 -13.23
CA ILE A 72 -5.69 -22.33 -12.73
C ILE A 72 -4.88 -22.17 -11.43
N LYS A 73 -3.96 -21.19 -11.40
CA LYS A 73 -3.12 -20.87 -10.23
C LYS A 73 -3.94 -20.38 -9.03
N SER A 74 -4.92 -19.52 -9.27
CA SER A 74 -5.77 -18.93 -8.21
C SER A 74 -6.84 -19.88 -7.65
N HIS A 75 -7.21 -20.93 -8.39
CA HIS A 75 -8.33 -21.82 -8.06
C HIS A 75 -8.01 -22.85 -6.93
N GLY A 76 -6.76 -22.89 -6.45
CA GLY A 76 -6.32 -23.70 -5.32
C GLY A 76 -5.11 -24.59 -5.65
N PRO A 77 -4.42 -25.12 -4.62
CA PRO A 77 -3.20 -25.92 -4.83
C PRO A 77 -3.47 -27.22 -5.60
N GLU A 78 -4.64 -27.82 -5.46
CA GLU A 78 -5.03 -29.03 -6.20
C GLU A 78 -5.24 -28.74 -7.69
N SER A 79 -5.87 -27.61 -8.02
CA SER A 79 -6.00 -27.12 -9.41
C SER A 79 -4.63 -26.83 -10.01
N PHE A 80 -3.75 -26.20 -9.24
CA PHE A 80 -2.39 -25.89 -9.68
C PHE A 80 -1.60 -27.17 -10.01
N VAL A 81 -1.53 -28.13 -9.09
CA VAL A 81 -0.77 -29.37 -9.27
C VAL A 81 -1.31 -30.21 -10.45
N MET A 82 -2.63 -30.22 -10.64
CA MET A 82 -3.25 -31.01 -11.70
C MET A 82 -3.31 -30.29 -13.06
N GLY A 83 -3.36 -28.95 -13.07
CA GLY A 83 -3.57 -28.13 -14.26
C GLY A 83 -2.29 -27.54 -14.86
N CYS A 84 -1.29 -27.22 -14.04
CA CYS A 84 -0.03 -26.61 -14.48
C CYS A 84 0.97 -27.66 -14.99
N SER A 85 0.59 -28.34 -16.08
CA SER A 85 1.45 -29.32 -16.76
C SER A 85 2.47 -28.63 -17.67
N SER A 86 3.54 -29.37 -18.03
CA SER A 86 4.55 -28.88 -18.97
C SER A 86 3.97 -28.41 -20.31
N ASP A 87 2.93 -29.09 -20.81
CA ASP A 87 2.28 -28.71 -22.06
C ASP A 87 1.46 -27.41 -21.91
N VAL A 88 0.81 -27.18 -20.75
CA VAL A 88 0.09 -25.94 -20.47
C VAL A 88 1.07 -24.75 -20.39
N TYR A 89 2.20 -24.91 -19.70
CA TYR A 89 3.26 -23.88 -19.70
C TYR A 89 3.78 -23.60 -21.11
N ASN A 90 3.98 -24.64 -21.92
CA ASN A 90 4.42 -24.48 -23.31
C ASN A 90 3.43 -23.66 -24.15
N GLU A 91 2.12 -23.85 -23.99
CA GLU A 91 1.12 -23.04 -24.68
C GLU A 91 1.11 -21.58 -24.21
N VAL A 92 1.32 -21.32 -22.91
CA VAL A 92 1.43 -19.95 -22.39
C VAL A 92 2.69 -19.26 -22.91
N LEU A 93 3.83 -19.96 -22.98
CA LEU A 93 5.07 -19.44 -23.56
C LEU A 93 4.87 -19.03 -25.03
N ILE A 94 4.16 -19.85 -25.81
CA ILE A 94 3.85 -19.52 -27.20
C ILE A 94 2.88 -18.33 -27.28
N ALA A 95 1.80 -18.33 -26.50
CA ALA A 95 0.82 -17.24 -26.49
C ALA A 95 1.46 -15.90 -26.11
N ARG A 96 2.38 -15.90 -25.13
CA ARG A 96 3.13 -14.71 -24.72
C ARG A 96 4.06 -14.20 -25.81
N TRP A 97 4.76 -15.09 -26.50
CA TRP A 97 5.65 -14.71 -27.59
C TRP A 97 4.89 -14.19 -28.82
N GLU A 98 3.86 -14.92 -29.26
CA GLU A 98 3.07 -14.57 -30.45
C GLU A 98 2.20 -13.31 -30.23
N GLY A 99 1.74 -13.07 -29.00
CA GLY A 99 0.93 -11.90 -28.67
C GLY A 99 1.73 -10.62 -28.45
N TRP A 100 2.83 -10.67 -27.68
CA TRP A 100 3.49 -9.45 -27.17
C TRP A 100 5.01 -9.40 -27.37
N TYR A 101 5.66 -10.47 -27.81
CA TYR A 101 7.12 -10.56 -27.92
C TYR A 101 7.86 -10.25 -26.59
N ASP A 102 7.26 -10.61 -25.45
CA ASP A 102 7.81 -10.30 -24.12
C ASP A 102 8.85 -11.34 -23.67
N LEU A 103 10.13 -10.99 -23.81
CA LEU A 103 11.25 -11.84 -23.40
C LEU A 103 11.42 -11.95 -21.88
N PHE A 104 11.02 -10.93 -21.12
CA PHE A 104 11.18 -10.92 -19.67
C PHE A 104 10.25 -11.92 -19.02
N GLU A 105 9.01 -11.99 -19.51
CA GLU A 105 8.03 -12.94 -18.99
C GLU A 105 8.26 -14.37 -19.46
N ILE A 106 8.84 -14.55 -20.65
CA ILE A 106 9.34 -15.86 -21.07
C ILE A 106 10.43 -16.35 -20.11
N GLU A 107 11.36 -15.47 -19.70
CA GLU A 107 12.36 -15.79 -18.67
C GLU A 107 11.69 -16.15 -17.32
N ASN A 108 10.72 -15.35 -16.87
CA ASN A 108 10.00 -15.59 -15.62
C ASN A 108 9.25 -16.92 -15.63
N LEU A 109 8.52 -17.25 -16.70
CA LEU A 109 7.79 -18.50 -16.84
C LEU A 109 8.72 -19.72 -16.84
N LEU A 110 9.88 -19.63 -17.50
CA LEU A 110 10.87 -20.72 -17.50
C LEU A 110 11.52 -20.92 -16.12
N ASN A 111 11.73 -19.84 -15.39
CA ASN A 111 12.19 -19.89 -13.99
C ASN A 111 11.09 -20.42 -13.07
N GLU A 112 9.84 -20.04 -13.28
CA GLU A 112 8.67 -20.55 -12.56
C GLU A 112 8.55 -22.07 -12.74
N MET A 113 8.69 -22.58 -13.97
CA MET A 113 8.73 -24.03 -14.24
C MET A 113 9.84 -24.72 -13.43
N LYS A 114 11.03 -24.12 -13.35
CA LYS A 114 12.17 -24.66 -12.60
C LYS A 114 11.88 -24.69 -11.09
N MET A 115 11.38 -23.58 -10.53
CA MET A 115 11.05 -23.47 -9.10
C MET A 115 9.93 -24.43 -8.69
N ASN A 116 8.94 -24.62 -9.56
CA ASN A 116 7.81 -25.52 -9.32
C ASN A 116 8.08 -26.97 -9.73
N CYS A 117 9.33 -27.31 -10.12
CA CYS A 117 9.74 -28.65 -10.54
C CYS A 117 8.89 -29.22 -11.69
N VAL A 118 8.39 -28.36 -12.57
CA VAL A 118 7.68 -28.74 -13.80
C VAL A 118 8.71 -29.14 -14.84
N ILE A 119 8.56 -30.34 -15.41
CA ILE A 119 9.54 -30.91 -16.34
C ILE A 119 9.59 -30.05 -17.61
N ARG A 120 10.78 -29.55 -17.96
CA ARG A 120 11.02 -28.83 -19.22
C ARG A 120 11.31 -29.86 -20.31
N THR A 121 10.43 -29.96 -21.30
CA THR A 121 10.46 -31.04 -22.31
C THR A 121 11.21 -30.60 -23.57
N GLU A 122 11.44 -31.54 -24.50
CA GLU A 122 11.98 -31.22 -25.82
C GLU A 122 11.11 -30.18 -26.58
N LYS A 123 9.80 -30.16 -26.33
CA LYS A 123 8.90 -29.13 -26.88
C LYS A 123 9.24 -27.74 -26.33
N THR A 124 9.49 -27.61 -25.03
CA THR A 124 9.92 -26.36 -24.38
C THR A 124 11.20 -25.83 -25.01
N LEU A 125 12.17 -26.72 -25.27
CA LEU A 125 13.43 -26.38 -25.93
C LEU A 125 13.22 -25.89 -27.37
N LYS A 126 12.34 -26.54 -28.14
CA LYS A 126 12.00 -26.12 -29.51
C LYS A 126 11.34 -24.74 -29.55
N ILE A 127 10.43 -24.46 -28.62
CA ILE A 127 9.76 -23.15 -28.49
C ILE A 127 10.81 -22.07 -28.17
N LEU A 128 11.67 -22.32 -27.18
CA LEU A 128 12.72 -21.39 -26.80
C LEU A 128 13.72 -21.13 -27.94
N ASN A 129 14.09 -22.16 -28.71
CA ASN A 129 14.95 -22.00 -29.89
C ASN A 129 14.30 -21.11 -30.96
N LYS A 130 13.00 -21.29 -31.23
CA LYS A 130 12.23 -20.45 -32.16
C LYS A 130 12.25 -18.99 -31.70
N ILE A 131 11.97 -18.73 -30.42
CA ILE A 131 12.01 -17.39 -29.83
C ILE A 131 13.39 -16.74 -30.00
N ILE A 132 14.46 -17.45 -29.65
CA ILE A 132 15.83 -16.95 -29.78
C ILE A 132 16.16 -16.61 -31.24
N GLN A 133 15.77 -17.47 -32.19
CA GLN A 133 15.98 -17.23 -33.61
C GLN A 133 15.17 -16.03 -34.12
N ASP A 134 13.92 -15.90 -33.69
CA ASP A 134 13.05 -14.76 -34.03
C ASP A 134 13.66 -13.44 -33.53
N VAL A 135 14.19 -13.41 -32.29
CA VAL A 135 14.90 -12.25 -31.73
C VAL A 135 16.15 -11.90 -32.55
N GLN A 136 16.96 -12.89 -32.90
CA GLN A 136 18.17 -12.67 -33.73
C GLN A 136 17.82 -12.09 -35.10
N ASN A 137 16.74 -12.57 -35.72
CA ASN A 137 16.25 -12.05 -37.00
C ASN A 137 15.71 -10.62 -36.87
N MET A 138 15.06 -10.27 -35.76
CA MET A 138 14.60 -8.90 -35.47
C MET A 138 15.78 -7.93 -35.27
N HIS A 139 16.86 -8.36 -34.61
CA HIS A 139 18.09 -7.55 -34.47
C HIS A 139 18.77 -7.27 -35.81
N PHE A 140 18.67 -8.17 -36.78
CA PHE A 140 19.25 -7.99 -38.11
C PHE A 140 18.53 -6.91 -38.96
N GLN A 141 17.27 -6.57 -38.64
CA GLN A 141 16.51 -5.51 -39.31
C GLN A 141 16.64 -4.12 -38.67
N LYS A 142 17.04 -4.04 -37.39
CA LYS A 142 17.20 -2.79 -36.63
C LYS A 142 18.68 -2.41 -36.48
N GLN A 143 19.30 -2.01 -37.58
CA GLN A 143 20.45 -1.09 -37.54
C GLN A 143 19.94 0.36 -37.73
N LEU A 144 18.93 0.76 -36.95
CA LEU A 144 18.40 2.11 -36.79
C LEU A 144 17.44 2.07 -35.59
N VAL A 145 17.75 2.86 -34.56
CA VAL A 145 17.07 3.00 -33.25
C VAL A 145 17.53 1.99 -32.18
N ASN A 146 18.58 2.40 -31.46
CA ASN A 146 18.95 1.88 -30.14
C ASN A 146 17.89 2.31 -29.09
N ASP A 147 17.81 1.53 -28.00
CA ASP A 147 17.12 1.79 -26.71
C ASP A 147 15.86 0.93 -26.39
N VAL A 148 16.00 -0.40 -26.33
CA VAL A 148 15.03 -1.27 -25.61
C VAL A 148 15.67 -2.28 -24.65
N PHE A 149 17.00 -2.41 -24.61
CA PHE A 149 17.66 -3.41 -23.77
C PHE A 149 18.59 -2.76 -22.75
N LEU A 150 18.01 -2.15 -21.71
CA LEU A 150 18.80 -1.70 -20.56
C LEU A 150 19.03 -2.85 -19.56
N SER A 151 20.30 -2.99 -19.20
CA SER A 151 20.83 -3.97 -18.28
C SER A 151 20.78 -3.44 -16.84
N ASN A 152 20.45 -4.33 -15.91
CA ASN A 152 20.96 -4.26 -14.55
C ASN A 152 21.68 -5.59 -14.25
N ASN A 153 23.00 -5.49 -14.13
CA ASN A 153 23.92 -6.35 -13.40
C ASN A 153 24.11 -7.85 -13.71
N ASN A 154 23.70 -8.44 -14.84
CA ASN A 154 24.22 -9.77 -15.28
C ASN A 154 24.01 -10.09 -16.79
N GLY A 155 23.93 -9.08 -17.66
CA GLY A 155 23.69 -9.25 -19.10
C GLY A 155 22.25 -8.90 -19.52
N THR A 156 22.00 -8.86 -20.83
CA THR A 156 20.68 -8.59 -21.42
C THR A 156 19.74 -9.79 -21.22
N CYS A 157 18.41 -9.57 -21.24
CA CYS A 157 17.41 -10.65 -21.14
C CYS A 157 17.64 -11.77 -22.17
N PHE A 158 18.13 -11.39 -23.35
CA PHE A 158 18.52 -12.32 -24.40
C PHE A 158 19.72 -13.21 -24.02
N GLU A 159 20.74 -12.66 -23.37
CA GLU A 159 21.88 -13.43 -22.88
C GLU A 159 21.45 -14.43 -21.79
N ARG A 160 20.56 -14.03 -20.88
CA ARG A 160 20.02 -14.92 -19.85
C ARG A 160 19.15 -16.05 -20.43
N LEU A 161 18.35 -15.77 -21.46
CA LEU A 161 17.60 -16.80 -22.19
C LEU A 161 18.53 -17.81 -22.89
N ASN A 162 19.68 -17.39 -23.40
CA ASN A 162 20.68 -18.31 -23.95
C ASN A 162 21.31 -19.21 -22.86
N VAL A 163 21.52 -18.69 -21.65
CA VAL A 163 21.95 -19.51 -20.50
C VAL A 163 20.88 -20.55 -20.16
N ILE A 164 19.62 -20.13 -20.03
CA ILE A 164 18.49 -21.02 -19.76
C ILE A 164 18.32 -22.07 -20.86
N TYR A 165 18.53 -21.71 -22.13
CA TYR A 165 18.49 -22.65 -23.25
C TYR A 165 19.53 -23.77 -23.08
N ASN A 166 20.77 -23.43 -22.72
CA ASN A 166 21.82 -24.41 -22.46
C ASN A 166 21.49 -25.31 -21.26
N GLU A 167 20.94 -24.73 -20.18
CA GLU A 167 20.47 -25.52 -19.02
C GLU A 167 19.40 -26.55 -19.41
N ILE A 168 18.38 -26.12 -20.17
CA ILE A 168 17.28 -27.00 -20.61
C ILE A 168 17.81 -28.07 -21.58
N SER A 169 18.72 -27.70 -22.47
CA SER A 169 19.36 -28.64 -23.41
C SER A 169 20.10 -29.76 -22.67
N GLU A 170 20.80 -29.43 -21.58
CA GLU A 170 21.44 -30.43 -20.72
C GLU A 170 20.41 -31.32 -19.98
N GLU A 171 19.33 -30.74 -19.46
CA GLU A 171 18.27 -31.49 -18.78
C GLU A 171 17.61 -32.51 -19.71
N VAL A 172 17.21 -32.10 -20.92
CA VAL A 172 16.63 -32.98 -21.93
C VAL A 172 17.61 -34.07 -22.36
N SER A 173 18.91 -33.73 -22.46
CA SER A 173 19.97 -34.69 -22.80
C SER A 173 20.21 -35.74 -21.71
N LYS A 174 20.00 -35.40 -20.43
CA LYS A 174 20.12 -36.34 -19.29
C LYS A 174 18.96 -37.33 -19.26
N VAL A 175 17.73 -36.87 -19.53
CA VAL A 175 16.51 -37.70 -19.59
C VAL A 175 16.59 -38.74 -20.72
N ASN A 176 17.13 -38.37 -21.89
CA ASN A 176 17.26 -39.27 -23.03
C ASN A 176 18.34 -40.36 -22.88
N LYS A 177 19.27 -40.22 -21.92
CA LYS A 177 20.35 -41.19 -21.65
C LYS A 177 20.00 -42.23 -20.59
N THR A 178 18.97 -42.00 -19.79
CA THR A 178 18.50 -42.96 -18.79
C THR A 178 17.49 -43.91 -19.42
N ASP A 179 17.82 -45.19 -19.54
CA ASP A 179 16.88 -46.24 -19.91
C ASP A 179 15.68 -46.25 -18.93
N ILE A 180 14.53 -45.74 -19.40
CA ILE A 180 13.29 -45.55 -18.62
C ILE A 180 12.66 -46.89 -18.15
N ARG A 181 13.24 -48.06 -18.46
CA ARG A 181 12.67 -49.38 -18.11
C ARG A 181 13.06 -49.95 -16.75
N LYS A 182 13.91 -49.28 -15.97
CA LYS A 182 14.24 -49.66 -14.59
C LYS A 182 14.41 -48.44 -13.71
N ILE A 183 13.32 -47.73 -13.45
CA ILE A 183 13.25 -46.88 -12.27
C ILE A 183 12.14 -47.47 -11.42
N ASP A 184 12.52 -48.34 -10.49
CA ASP A 184 11.69 -48.56 -9.30
C ASP A 184 11.57 -47.21 -8.61
N ILE A 185 10.42 -46.57 -8.77
CA ILE A 185 10.05 -45.41 -7.95
C ILE A 185 9.88 -45.96 -6.53
N LYS A 186 10.98 -46.01 -5.78
CA LYS A 186 10.88 -46.03 -4.33
C LYS A 186 10.20 -44.72 -3.96
N TYR A 187 8.96 -44.84 -3.50
CA TYR A 187 8.25 -43.77 -2.83
C TYR A 187 9.09 -43.30 -1.65
N VAL A 188 9.91 -42.28 -1.89
CA VAL A 188 10.50 -41.47 -0.83
C VAL A 188 9.48 -40.36 -0.61
N PRO A 189 8.86 -40.27 0.58
CA PRO A 189 7.95 -39.17 0.87
C PRO A 189 8.80 -37.89 0.90
N SER A 190 8.79 -37.16 -0.21
CA SER A 190 9.16 -35.75 -0.22
C SER A 190 8.19 -35.04 0.70
N ARG A 191 8.72 -34.38 1.72
CA ARG A 191 7.94 -33.59 2.67
C ARG A 191 7.28 -32.45 1.88
N PHE A 192 6.02 -32.61 1.56
CA PHE A 192 5.15 -31.52 1.18
C PHE A 192 4.85 -30.72 2.45
N TYR A 193 5.02 -29.40 2.41
CA TYR A 193 4.29 -28.52 3.32
C TYR A 193 2.84 -28.48 2.83
N SER A 194 2.11 -29.58 3.06
CA SER A 194 0.67 -29.51 3.23
C SER A 194 0.40 -28.70 4.50
N ALA A 195 -0.67 -27.90 4.52
CA ALA A 195 -1.22 -27.38 5.76
C ALA A 195 -1.52 -28.58 6.67
N GLY A 196 -0.60 -28.87 7.58
CA GLY A 196 -0.66 -30.02 8.46
C GLY A 196 -1.75 -29.82 9.48
N HIS A 197 -2.62 -30.83 9.60
CA HIS A 197 -3.39 -31.07 10.81
C HIS A 197 -2.42 -31.06 12.00
N LEU A 198 -2.56 -30.13 12.95
CA LEU A 198 -1.73 -30.19 14.15
C LEU A 198 -2.06 -31.47 14.92
N SER A 199 -1.03 -32.21 15.33
CA SER A 199 -1.21 -33.36 16.23
C SER A 199 -1.51 -32.85 17.64
N LYS A 200 -2.16 -33.66 18.48
CA LYS A 200 -2.47 -33.28 19.86
C LYS A 200 -1.19 -32.94 20.64
N GLU A 201 -0.10 -33.63 20.32
CA GLU A 201 1.24 -33.41 20.86
C GLU A 201 1.84 -32.05 20.44
N ASP A 202 1.51 -31.56 19.25
CA ASP A 202 1.98 -30.25 18.77
C ASP A 202 1.18 -29.09 19.37
N ILE A 203 -0.13 -29.28 19.57
CA ILE A 203 -1.00 -28.33 20.28
C ILE A 203 -0.52 -28.18 21.73
N GLU A 204 -0.25 -29.31 22.40
CA GLU A 204 0.24 -29.34 23.77
C GLU A 204 1.56 -28.58 23.91
N LYS A 205 2.54 -28.82 23.03
CA LYS A 205 3.82 -28.09 23.05
C LYS A 205 3.63 -26.58 22.92
N ARG A 206 2.81 -26.15 21.98
CA ARG A 206 2.57 -24.72 21.72
C ARG A 206 1.88 -24.02 22.89
N ILE A 207 0.85 -24.64 23.46
CA ILE A 207 0.17 -24.09 24.65
C ILE A 207 1.14 -24.02 25.83
N ILE A 208 1.96 -25.05 26.05
CA ILE A 208 2.99 -25.04 27.10
C ILE A 208 4.00 -23.91 26.87
N ASP A 209 4.39 -23.65 25.62
CA ASP A 209 5.35 -22.60 25.30
C ASP A 209 4.75 -21.19 25.45
N ILE A 210 3.47 -21.00 25.16
CA ILE A 210 2.73 -19.75 25.49
C ILE A 210 2.77 -19.52 27.00
N VAL A 211 2.41 -20.52 27.79
CA VAL A 211 2.33 -20.41 29.26
C VAL A 211 3.69 -20.13 29.89
N LYS A 212 4.79 -20.67 29.33
CA LYS A 212 6.16 -20.33 29.76
C LYS A 212 6.55 -18.89 29.46
N GLY A 213 5.93 -18.25 28.47
CA GLY A 213 6.22 -16.88 28.05
C GLY A 213 5.71 -15.80 29.02
N PHE A 214 4.88 -16.17 30.00
CA PHE A 214 4.35 -15.23 30.99
C PHE A 214 5.32 -15.05 32.17
N ASP A 215 5.75 -13.81 32.40
CA ASP A 215 6.76 -13.43 33.42
C ASP A 215 6.43 -13.87 34.85
N LYS A 216 5.15 -14.08 35.16
CA LYS A 216 4.68 -14.52 36.49
C LYS A 216 4.87 -16.03 36.73
N VAL A 217 5.13 -16.82 35.68
CA VAL A 217 5.38 -18.27 35.80
C VAL A 217 6.85 -18.53 36.11
N THR A 218 7.17 -18.70 37.39
CA THR A 218 8.57 -18.74 37.87
C THR A 218 9.24 -20.11 37.69
N ASP A 219 8.47 -21.21 37.64
CA ASP A 219 8.98 -22.58 37.57
C ASP A 219 8.43 -23.34 36.34
N PRO A 220 9.21 -23.51 35.26
CA PRO A 220 8.77 -24.22 34.05
C PRO A 220 8.54 -25.72 34.28
N SER A 221 9.06 -26.28 35.38
CA SER A 221 8.85 -27.69 35.75
C SER A 221 7.47 -27.99 36.35
N LYS A 222 6.68 -26.97 36.72
CA LYS A 222 5.31 -27.13 37.24
C LYS A 222 4.25 -27.17 36.15
N ILE A 223 4.60 -26.78 34.92
CA ILE A 223 3.68 -26.75 33.78
C ILE A 223 3.44 -28.18 33.30
N THR A 224 2.31 -28.73 33.70
CA THR A 224 1.84 -30.06 33.31
C THR A 224 0.44 -29.94 32.70
N PRO A 225 -0.01 -30.90 31.87
CA PRO A 225 -1.37 -30.86 31.30
C PRO A 225 -2.47 -30.88 32.38
N THR A 226 -2.15 -31.29 33.60
CA THR A 226 -3.08 -31.29 34.75
C THR A 226 -2.96 -30.04 35.64
N SER A 227 -2.04 -29.12 35.34
CA SER A 227 -1.83 -27.92 36.16
C SER A 227 -2.96 -26.91 35.98
N SER A 228 -3.43 -26.36 37.10
CA SER A 228 -4.38 -25.25 37.10
C SER A 228 -3.66 -23.91 37.02
N PHE A 229 -4.19 -23.00 36.19
CA PHE A 229 -3.64 -21.66 36.02
C PHE A 229 -3.61 -20.87 37.34
N SER A 230 -4.62 -21.04 38.19
CA SER A 230 -4.75 -20.30 39.45
C SER A 230 -3.94 -20.89 40.61
N THR A 231 -4.08 -22.20 40.88
CA THR A 231 -3.51 -22.82 42.10
C THR A 231 -2.06 -23.25 41.94
N ASP A 232 -1.68 -23.71 40.74
CA ASP A 232 -0.37 -24.34 40.51
C ASP A 232 0.63 -23.38 39.84
N LEU A 233 0.12 -22.51 38.95
CA LEU A 233 0.91 -21.51 38.23
C LEU A 233 0.83 -20.11 38.86
N GLY A 234 -0.09 -19.89 39.81
CA GLY A 234 -0.21 -18.65 40.56
C GLY A 234 -0.67 -17.44 39.74
N LEU A 235 -1.35 -17.68 38.62
CA LEU A 235 -1.90 -16.63 37.77
C LEU A 235 -3.19 -16.07 38.39
N ASP A 236 -3.30 -14.75 38.42
CA ASP A 236 -4.53 -14.09 38.86
C ASP A 236 -5.62 -14.14 37.77
N SER A 237 -6.84 -13.74 38.11
CA SER A 237 -7.97 -13.80 37.16
C SER A 237 -7.81 -12.88 35.94
N LEU A 238 -6.92 -11.88 36.00
CA LEU A 238 -6.60 -11.01 34.88
C LEU A 238 -5.55 -11.67 33.98
N ASP A 239 -4.54 -12.29 34.57
CA ASP A 239 -3.51 -13.06 33.88
C ASP A 239 -4.10 -14.26 33.13
N THR A 240 -5.11 -14.94 33.69
CA THR A 240 -5.80 -16.03 32.98
C THR A 240 -6.49 -15.56 31.70
N VAL A 241 -7.01 -14.33 31.68
CA VAL A 241 -7.61 -13.74 30.48
C VAL A 241 -6.53 -13.45 29.43
N GLU A 242 -5.36 -12.95 29.84
CA GLU A 242 -4.24 -12.70 28.92
C GLU A 242 -3.70 -14.00 28.31
N VAL A 243 -3.62 -15.08 29.09
CA VAL A 243 -3.23 -16.41 28.59
C VAL A 243 -4.23 -16.94 27.57
N VAL A 244 -5.54 -16.83 27.84
CA VAL A 244 -6.58 -17.25 26.90
C VAL A 244 -6.51 -16.43 25.61
N MET A 245 -6.32 -15.11 25.70
CA MET A 245 -6.13 -14.24 24.53
C MET A 245 -4.88 -14.61 23.71
N ALA A 246 -3.77 -14.97 24.37
CA ALA A 246 -2.56 -15.42 23.68
C ALA A 246 -2.77 -16.77 22.97
N ILE A 247 -3.59 -17.65 23.55
CA ILE A 247 -4.00 -18.92 22.93
C ILE A 247 -4.93 -18.69 21.73
N GLU A 248 -5.89 -17.77 21.83
CA GLU A 248 -6.73 -17.34 20.70
C GLU A 248 -5.89 -16.81 19.54
N GLU A 249 -4.85 -16.01 19.85
CA GLU A 249 -3.95 -15.44 18.86
C GLU A 249 -3.04 -16.49 18.20
N GLU A 250 -2.44 -17.41 18.97
CA GLU A 250 -1.55 -18.46 18.42
C GLU A 250 -2.30 -19.44 17.49
N PHE A 251 -3.55 -19.78 17.84
CA PHE A 251 -4.34 -20.74 17.08
C PHE A 251 -5.35 -20.08 16.13
N ASN A 252 -5.45 -18.75 16.15
CA ASN A 252 -6.39 -17.95 15.37
C ASN A 252 -7.84 -18.47 15.48
N ILE A 253 -8.30 -18.66 16.73
CA ILE A 253 -9.65 -19.08 17.09
C ILE A 253 -10.34 -18.02 17.95
N GLU A 254 -11.67 -17.96 17.92
CA GLU A 254 -12.47 -17.13 18.81
C GLU A 254 -13.06 -18.00 19.92
N ILE A 255 -12.72 -17.72 21.18
CA ILE A 255 -13.27 -18.38 22.37
C ILE A 255 -14.33 -17.44 22.96
N SER A 256 -15.55 -17.95 23.17
CA SER A 256 -16.59 -17.11 23.76
C SER A 256 -16.28 -16.83 25.23
N ASP A 257 -16.69 -15.67 25.77
CA ASP A 257 -16.47 -15.32 27.18
C ASP A 257 -16.91 -16.43 28.15
N LYS A 258 -17.97 -17.17 27.80
CA LYS A 258 -18.48 -18.30 28.60
C LYS A 258 -17.54 -19.49 28.58
N ASP A 259 -16.97 -19.82 27.43
CA ASP A 259 -16.05 -20.94 27.28
C ASP A 259 -14.68 -20.60 27.88
N ALA A 260 -14.26 -19.32 27.80
CA ALA A 260 -13.05 -18.81 28.43
C ALA A 260 -13.08 -18.96 29.97
N ASP A 261 -14.24 -18.68 30.59
CA ASP A 261 -14.45 -18.85 32.04
C ASP A 261 -14.42 -20.33 32.50
N GLU A 262 -14.70 -21.26 31.58
CA GLU A 262 -14.67 -22.71 31.80
C GLU A 262 -13.26 -23.30 31.69
N ILE A 263 -12.33 -22.64 31.00
CA ILE A 263 -10.93 -23.09 30.83
C ILE A 263 -10.09 -22.68 32.05
N ARG A 264 -9.90 -23.61 33.00
CA ARG A 264 -9.18 -23.36 34.27
C ARG A 264 -7.86 -24.11 34.39
N THR A 265 -7.62 -25.06 33.50
CA THR A 265 -6.42 -25.88 33.45
C THR A 265 -5.79 -25.91 32.05
N VAL A 266 -4.49 -26.20 31.99
CA VAL A 266 -3.76 -26.33 30.71
C VAL A 266 -4.37 -27.46 29.86
N GLY A 267 -4.82 -28.54 30.49
CA GLY A 267 -5.44 -29.69 29.83
C GLY A 267 -6.80 -29.36 29.21
N GLU A 268 -7.60 -28.52 29.86
CA GLU A 268 -8.87 -28.04 29.31
C GLU A 268 -8.63 -27.15 28.09
N ALA A 269 -7.60 -26.29 28.10
CA ALA A 269 -7.22 -25.49 26.93
C ALA A 269 -6.78 -26.39 25.74
N ILE A 270 -5.96 -27.41 26.00
CA ILE A 270 -5.54 -28.39 24.97
C ILE A 270 -6.76 -29.14 24.41
N ALA A 271 -7.67 -29.59 25.28
CA ALA A 271 -8.87 -30.31 24.88
C ALA A 271 -9.83 -29.43 24.06
N TYR A 272 -9.97 -28.17 24.45
CA TYR A 272 -10.78 -27.19 23.73
C TYR A 272 -10.27 -26.98 22.30
N ILE A 273 -8.97 -26.69 22.15
CA ILE A 273 -8.37 -26.46 20.82
C ILE A 273 -8.40 -27.71 19.96
N SER A 274 -8.12 -28.89 20.54
CA SER A 274 -8.14 -30.15 19.80
C SER A 274 -9.54 -30.53 19.29
N ASN A 275 -10.61 -30.07 19.94
CA ASN A 275 -11.99 -30.33 19.53
C ASN A 275 -12.57 -29.20 18.64
N HIS A 276 -11.86 -28.07 18.52
CA HIS A 276 -12.34 -26.94 17.73
C HIS A 276 -12.05 -27.14 16.23
N PRO A 277 -13.03 -26.92 15.33
CA PRO A 277 -12.88 -27.19 13.89
C PRO A 277 -11.81 -26.34 13.18
N ASP A 278 -11.46 -25.18 13.76
CA ASP A 278 -10.47 -24.25 13.20
C ASP A 278 -9.08 -24.33 13.88
N GLY A 279 -8.97 -24.93 15.08
CA GLY A 279 -7.69 -25.16 15.77
C GLY A 279 -6.77 -26.18 15.06
N LEU A 280 -7.30 -26.89 14.06
CA LEU A 280 -6.60 -27.90 13.28
C LEU A 280 -5.98 -27.37 11.97
N LYS A 281 -6.20 -26.10 11.63
CA LYS A 281 -5.69 -25.49 10.40
C LYS A 281 -4.41 -24.70 10.71
N GLY A 282 -3.27 -25.17 10.22
CA GLY A 282 -1.98 -24.49 10.37
C GLY A 282 -1.99 -23.03 9.86
N LEU A 283 -1.35 -22.17 10.65
CA LEU A 283 -1.13 -20.72 10.49
C LEU A 283 -1.08 -20.19 9.04
N LYS A 284 -2.00 -19.29 8.72
CA LYS A 284 -1.78 -18.21 7.74
C LYS A 284 -1.37 -16.96 8.51
N MET A 285 -0.21 -16.41 8.17
CA MET A 285 0.20 -15.07 8.62
C MET A 285 -0.73 -14.02 7.99
N SER A 286 -1.67 -13.47 8.76
CA SER A 286 -2.37 -12.24 8.40
C SER A 286 -2.90 -11.48 9.62
N SER A 287 -2.50 -10.20 9.68
CA SER A 287 -3.32 -9.05 10.05
C SER A 287 -3.99 -9.02 11.43
N GLY A 288 -3.30 -8.40 12.39
CA GLY A 288 -3.90 -7.91 13.64
C GLY A 288 -4.95 -6.82 13.40
N LEU A 289 -6.12 -7.06 13.98
CA LEU A 289 -7.32 -6.23 13.96
C LEU A 289 -7.34 -5.16 15.05
N SER A 290 -8.05 -4.09 14.71
CA SER A 290 -8.54 -2.97 15.50
C SER A 290 -8.89 -3.24 16.98
N ARG A 291 -8.41 -2.35 17.86
CA ARG A 291 -9.02 -2.13 19.18
C ARG A 291 -10.39 -1.47 19.04
N ARG A 292 -11.46 -2.22 19.31
CA ARG A 292 -12.76 -1.66 19.71
C ARG A 292 -12.73 -1.36 21.21
N ARG A 293 -13.14 -0.13 21.57
CA ARG A 293 -13.51 0.23 22.94
C ARG A 293 -14.95 -0.25 23.20
N VAL A 294 -15.15 -0.98 24.29
CA VAL A 294 -16.46 -1.11 24.96
C VAL A 294 -16.59 0.03 25.96
N GLY A 295 -17.81 0.57 26.09
CA GLY A 295 -18.14 1.65 27.00
C GLY A 295 -19.01 1.21 28.18
N ASN A 296 -19.10 2.18 29.09
CA ASN A 296 -20.25 2.51 29.95
C ASN A 296 -20.39 1.85 31.33
N SER A 297 -20.39 2.71 32.35
CA SER A 297 -21.13 2.52 33.59
C SER A 297 -21.89 3.81 33.93
N ASN A 298 -23.15 3.63 34.28
CA ASN A 298 -24.20 4.64 34.50
C ASN A 298 -23.97 5.49 35.76
N SER A 299 -24.39 6.75 35.73
CA SER A 299 -25.23 7.31 36.80
C SER A 299 -26.14 8.41 36.27
N SER A 300 -27.29 8.53 36.93
CA SER A 300 -28.57 9.02 36.47
C SER A 300 -28.84 10.51 36.75
N GLY A 301 -29.54 11.15 35.80
CA GLY A 301 -30.62 12.12 36.02
C GLY A 301 -30.29 13.49 36.61
N PHE A 302 -30.51 14.57 35.84
CA PHE A 302 -31.64 15.50 36.07
C PHE A 302 -31.73 16.56 34.97
N VAL A 303 -32.93 17.11 34.87
CA VAL A 303 -33.47 18.07 33.90
C VAL A 303 -33.25 19.52 34.39
N GLU A 304 -33.29 20.46 33.44
CA GLU A 304 -33.67 21.89 33.54
C GLU A 304 -32.60 23.01 33.61
N THR A 305 -32.63 23.82 32.54
CA THR A 305 -32.74 25.29 32.45
C THR A 305 -31.92 26.24 33.35
N SER A 306 -31.27 27.18 32.64
CA SER A 306 -31.07 28.60 32.95
C SER A 306 -31.18 29.08 34.40
N SER A 307 -30.13 29.71 34.92
CA SER A 307 -30.18 31.10 35.43
C SER A 307 -28.88 31.54 36.11
N PHE A 308 -28.77 32.85 36.21
CA PHE A 308 -27.66 33.69 36.64
C PHE A 308 -27.21 33.56 38.11
N CYS A 309 -25.96 34.03 38.30
CA CYS A 309 -25.42 34.88 39.38
C CYS A 309 -24.84 34.28 40.69
N ASN A 310 -23.54 34.58 40.84
CA ASN A 310 -22.87 35.25 41.97
C ASN A 310 -22.88 34.62 43.36
N GLN A 311 -21.66 34.31 43.84
CA GLN A 311 -21.18 34.79 45.13
C GLN A 311 -19.64 34.77 45.19
N GLU A 312 -19.05 35.96 45.32
CA GLU A 312 -17.65 36.17 45.71
C GLU A 312 -17.49 36.15 47.25
N LYS A 313 -16.23 35.94 47.66
CA LYS A 313 -15.53 36.24 48.95
C LYS A 313 -15.13 34.97 49.73
N ASN A 314 -13.89 34.75 50.15
CA ASN A 314 -12.79 35.68 50.50
C ASN A 314 -11.43 34.95 50.59
N LEU A 315 -10.33 35.70 50.30
CA LEU A 315 -8.97 35.69 50.89
C LEU A 315 -8.16 34.36 50.95
N HIS A 316 -6.84 34.26 50.74
CA HIS A 316 -5.71 35.14 50.36
C HIS A 316 -4.47 34.20 50.34
N SER A 317 -3.58 34.25 49.34
CA SER A 317 -2.12 34.48 49.53
C SER A 317 -1.29 34.21 48.26
N ALA A 318 -0.60 35.26 47.82
CA ALA A 318 0.69 35.30 47.12
C ALA A 318 0.89 34.43 45.86
N PHE A 319 0.96 35.07 44.69
CA PHE A 319 2.19 35.25 43.91
C PHE A 319 1.92 36.20 42.73
N GLN A 320 2.79 37.21 42.56
CA GLN A 320 2.70 38.22 41.50
C GLN A 320 3.04 37.61 40.13
N GLY A 321 2.14 37.81 39.16
CA GLY A 321 2.37 37.59 37.73
C GLY A 321 1.32 38.36 36.94
N GLN A 322 1.74 39.32 36.11
CA GLN A 322 0.90 40.25 35.37
C GLN A 322 -0.11 39.52 34.45
N LYS A 323 -1.41 39.86 34.56
CA LYS A 323 -2.46 39.45 33.61
C LYS A 323 -2.56 40.49 32.49
N TYR A 324 -2.40 40.07 31.24
CA TYR A 324 -2.65 40.87 30.05
C TYR A 324 -4.09 40.63 29.56
N HIS A 325 -4.75 41.68 29.05
CA HIS A 325 -6.15 41.65 28.59
C HIS A 325 -6.24 41.97 27.10
N THR A 326 -7.09 41.24 26.38
CA THR A 326 -7.61 41.64 25.06
C THR A 326 -9.14 41.65 25.12
N ILE A 327 -9.75 42.68 24.51
CA ILE A 327 -11.20 42.90 24.48
C ILE A 327 -11.71 42.55 23.08
N ASP A 328 -12.56 41.54 22.96
CA ASP A 328 -13.32 41.29 21.73
C ASP A 328 -14.68 42.01 21.75
N LYS A 329 -15.17 42.35 20.56
CA LYS A 329 -16.34 43.22 20.27
C LYS A 329 -17.70 42.73 20.80
N VAL A 330 -17.75 41.66 21.58
CA VAL A 330 -18.95 41.18 22.26
C VAL A 330 -18.59 40.85 23.72
N GLY A 331 -18.21 41.86 24.50
CA GLY A 331 -18.38 41.96 25.96
C GLY A 331 -18.03 40.79 26.89
N CYS A 332 -17.43 39.69 26.42
CA CYS A 332 -17.11 38.50 27.20
C CYS A 332 -15.62 38.50 27.52
N LYS A 333 -15.31 38.59 28.81
CA LYS A 333 -13.96 38.63 29.34
C LYS A 333 -13.43 37.20 29.43
N VAL A 334 -12.82 36.71 28.35
CA VAL A 334 -12.18 35.38 28.33
C VAL A 334 -10.80 35.49 28.97
N VAL A 335 -10.55 34.69 30.01
CA VAL A 335 -9.21 34.49 30.55
C VAL A 335 -8.55 33.43 29.65
N CYS A 336 -7.71 33.86 28.73
CA CYS A 336 -6.88 32.96 27.92
C CYS A 336 -5.51 32.81 28.57
N ASP A 337 -5.00 31.58 28.66
CA ASP A 337 -3.61 31.38 29.05
C ASP A 337 -2.68 31.98 27.98
N PRO A 338 -1.56 32.63 28.35
CA PRO A 338 -0.64 33.22 27.37
C PRO A 338 -0.07 32.21 26.37
N LEU A 339 -0.01 30.92 26.74
CA LEU A 339 0.41 29.83 25.87
C LEU A 339 -0.63 29.53 24.79
N ASP A 340 -1.92 29.61 25.12
CA ASP A 340 -3.02 29.42 24.17
C ASP A 340 -3.02 30.51 23.09
N ILE A 341 -2.68 31.75 23.47
CA ILE A 341 -2.56 32.88 22.54
C ILE A 341 -1.42 32.64 21.52
N VAL A 342 -0.29 32.08 21.97
CA VAL A 342 0.85 31.75 21.10
C VAL A 342 0.51 30.56 20.20
N GLU A 343 -0.20 29.56 20.72
CA GLU A 343 -0.69 28.42 19.93
C GLU A 343 -1.71 28.84 18.87
N ASP A 344 -2.63 29.74 19.20
CA ASP A 344 -3.61 30.30 18.26
C ASP A 344 -2.94 31.14 17.18
N GLN A 345 -1.89 31.91 17.52
CA GLN A 345 -1.10 32.63 16.53
C GLN A 345 -0.35 31.69 15.57
N GLU A 346 0.24 30.60 16.07
CA GLU A 346 0.88 29.60 15.20
C GLU A 346 -0.11 28.86 14.31
N ARG A 347 -1.29 28.50 14.86
CA ARG A 347 -2.38 27.87 14.09
C ARG A 347 -2.93 28.79 13.02
N SER A 348 -3.08 30.09 13.31
CA SER A 348 -3.56 31.09 12.33
C SER A 348 -2.62 31.30 11.14
N ARG A 349 -1.34 30.94 11.29
CA ARG A 349 -0.32 30.99 10.22
C ARG A 349 -0.30 29.72 9.36
N GLN A 350 -1.08 28.70 9.72
CA GLN A 350 -1.14 27.44 8.99
C GLN A 350 -2.42 27.38 8.14
N PRO A 351 -2.39 26.72 6.96
CA PRO A 351 -3.61 26.47 6.22
C PRO A 351 -4.56 25.57 7.02
N CYS A 352 -5.86 25.75 6.82
CA CYS A 352 -6.89 24.91 7.45
C CYS A 352 -6.77 23.44 7.01
N LEU A 353 -6.38 23.24 5.75
CA LEU A 353 -6.14 21.93 5.16
C LEU A 353 -4.65 21.65 5.02
N THR A 354 -4.26 20.42 5.32
CA THR A 354 -2.95 19.87 4.98
C THR A 354 -2.88 19.56 3.48
N LEU A 355 -1.66 19.53 2.93
CA LEU A 355 -1.45 19.07 1.54
C LEU A 355 -2.02 17.66 1.29
N MET A 356 -1.94 16.77 2.28
CA MET A 356 -2.51 15.42 2.19
C MET A 356 -4.03 15.43 1.97
N GLU A 357 -4.73 16.29 2.70
CA GLU A 357 -6.19 16.45 2.60
C GLU A 357 -6.60 17.10 1.27
N GLU A 358 -5.85 18.10 0.79
CA GLU A 358 -6.11 18.74 -0.51
C GLU A 358 -5.97 17.73 -1.66
N VAL A 359 -4.90 16.92 -1.67
CA VAL A 359 -4.71 15.84 -2.66
C VAL A 359 -5.83 14.82 -2.57
N LEU A 360 -6.25 14.44 -1.37
CA LEU A 360 -7.35 13.49 -1.17
C LEU A 360 -8.68 14.05 -1.71
N LEU A 361 -8.99 15.32 -1.44
CA LEU A 361 -10.21 15.99 -1.92
C LEU A 361 -10.28 16.09 -3.45
N LEU A 362 -9.13 16.26 -4.12
CA LEU A 362 -9.05 16.24 -5.59
C LEU A 362 -9.38 14.86 -6.18
N GLY A 363 -9.03 13.78 -5.48
CA GLY A 363 -9.34 12.41 -5.88
C GLY A 363 -10.78 11.95 -5.57
N LEU A 364 -11.44 12.58 -4.60
CA LEU A 364 -12.79 12.20 -4.15
C LEU A 364 -13.88 12.59 -5.15
N LYS A 365 -14.85 11.70 -5.37
CA LYS A 365 -16.10 12.01 -6.10
C LYS A 365 -17.13 12.62 -5.16
N ASP A 366 -17.71 13.75 -5.56
CA ASP A 366 -18.55 14.61 -4.70
C ASP A 366 -19.73 13.86 -4.04
N LYS A 367 -20.49 13.08 -4.83
CA LYS A 367 -21.70 12.36 -4.37
C LYS A 367 -21.41 11.02 -3.70
N GLN A 368 -20.26 10.42 -4.00
CA GLN A 368 -19.95 9.04 -3.62
C GLN A 368 -19.17 8.99 -2.32
N GLY A 369 -18.32 9.99 -2.05
CA GLY A 369 -17.59 10.07 -0.79
C GLY A 369 -16.53 8.97 -0.61
N TYR A 370 -16.14 8.31 -1.70
CA TYR A 370 -15.02 7.38 -1.76
C TYR A 370 -14.16 7.70 -2.98
N LEU A 371 -12.85 7.43 -2.87
CA LEU A 371 -11.96 7.46 -4.04
C LEU A 371 -12.30 6.26 -4.93
N PRO A 372 -12.50 6.46 -6.25
CA PRO A 372 -12.75 5.37 -7.19
C PRO A 372 -11.61 4.36 -7.23
N PHE A 373 -10.38 4.83 -7.04
CA PHE A 373 -9.17 4.03 -7.08
C PHE A 373 -8.17 4.57 -6.06
N TRP A 374 -7.78 3.75 -5.09
CA TRP A 374 -6.67 4.04 -4.17
C TRP A 374 -5.49 3.18 -4.60
N ASN A 375 -4.50 3.81 -5.23
CA ASN A 375 -3.31 3.14 -5.74
C ASN A 375 -2.09 3.37 -4.84
N ASP A 376 -1.02 2.63 -5.10
CA ASP A 376 0.24 2.82 -4.40
C ASP A 376 0.85 4.19 -4.70
N SER A 377 0.57 4.77 -5.87
CA SER A 377 1.02 6.11 -6.25
C SER A 377 0.48 7.21 -5.32
N ILE A 378 -0.84 7.33 -5.14
CA ILE A 378 -1.43 8.30 -4.20
C ILE A 378 -0.97 8.00 -2.78
N SER A 379 -0.88 6.72 -2.42
CA SER A 379 -0.38 6.29 -1.12
C SER A 379 1.03 6.86 -0.87
N TYR A 380 1.98 6.63 -1.77
CA TYR A 380 3.36 7.08 -1.70
C TYR A 380 3.46 8.61 -1.65
N ILE A 381 2.75 9.30 -2.55
CA ILE A 381 2.77 10.76 -2.65
C ILE A 381 2.22 11.43 -1.40
N LEU A 382 1.19 10.84 -0.76
CA LEU A 382 0.70 11.35 0.52
C LEU A 382 1.79 11.32 1.60
N ARG A 383 2.69 10.31 1.61
CA ARG A 383 3.81 10.27 2.57
C ARG A 383 4.84 11.35 2.26
N GLY A 384 5.10 11.62 0.98
CA GLY A 384 5.88 12.79 0.57
C GLY A 384 5.25 14.12 1.04
N CYS A 385 3.92 14.23 0.96
CA CYS A 385 3.17 15.40 1.45
C CYS A 385 3.29 15.58 2.98
N ILE A 386 3.40 14.49 3.76
CA ILE A 386 3.67 14.58 5.21
C ILE A 386 5.00 15.29 5.45
N ILE A 387 6.06 14.90 4.74
CA ILE A 387 7.40 15.50 4.88
C ILE A 387 7.37 16.97 4.43
N LEU A 388 6.69 17.29 3.32
CA LEU A 388 6.50 18.67 2.86
C LEU A 388 5.80 19.52 3.91
N GLU A 389 4.71 19.02 4.49
CA GLU A 389 3.93 19.76 5.48
C GLU A 389 4.73 19.98 6.78
N LEU A 390 5.51 18.98 7.23
CA LEU A 390 6.43 19.14 8.35
C LEU A 390 7.51 20.20 8.07
N ALA A 391 8.04 20.25 6.84
CA ALA A 391 9.02 21.26 6.42
C ALA A 391 8.39 22.67 6.38
N PHE A 392 7.21 22.83 5.79
CA PHE A 392 6.51 24.12 5.76
C PHE A 392 6.12 24.63 7.16
N ARG A 393 5.81 23.72 8.09
CA ARG A 393 5.55 24.03 9.50
C ARG A 393 6.83 24.25 10.32
N GLY A 394 8.01 24.09 9.72
CA GLY A 394 9.31 24.30 10.38
C GLY A 394 9.62 23.28 11.46
N ARG A 395 9.07 22.06 11.35
CA ARG A 395 9.31 20.96 12.31
C ARG A 395 10.59 20.19 11.97
N ILE A 396 10.93 20.08 10.69
CA ILE A 396 12.11 19.38 10.18
C ILE A 396 12.94 20.28 9.29
N GLN A 397 14.25 20.00 9.19
CA GLN A 397 15.17 20.68 8.29
C GLN A 397 16.23 19.70 7.75
N MET A 398 16.90 20.10 6.67
CA MET A 398 18.05 19.34 6.16
C MET A 398 19.20 19.39 7.18
N CYS A 399 19.90 18.27 7.37
CA CYS A 399 21.04 18.22 8.28
C CYS A 399 22.12 19.22 7.87
N HIS A 400 22.65 19.94 8.86
CA HIS A 400 23.77 20.86 8.68
C HIS A 400 25.08 20.10 8.44
N ASP A 401 25.25 19.57 7.22
CA ASP A 401 26.52 18.99 6.75
C ASP A 401 26.93 19.61 5.42
N SER A 402 28.20 20.02 5.32
CA SER A 402 28.80 20.56 4.10
C SER A 402 28.94 19.49 3.00
N LEU A 403 29.07 18.21 3.39
CA LEU A 403 29.28 17.10 2.46
C LEU A 403 27.99 16.68 1.73
N ARG A 404 26.81 17.12 2.21
CA ARG A 404 25.51 16.74 1.64
C ARG A 404 25.35 17.11 0.17
N ARG A 405 26.00 18.19 -0.28
CA ARG A 405 25.97 18.67 -1.68
C ARG A 405 26.59 17.69 -2.68
N ARG A 406 27.28 16.64 -2.22
CA ARG A 406 27.82 15.58 -3.08
C ARG A 406 26.80 14.50 -3.43
N TYR A 407 25.69 14.42 -2.70
CA TYR A 407 24.64 13.43 -2.91
C TYR A 407 23.44 14.07 -3.63
N PRO A 408 22.59 13.28 -4.31
CA PRO A 408 21.28 13.74 -4.75
C PRO A 408 20.45 14.29 -3.58
N LEU A 409 19.56 15.25 -3.83
CA LEU A 409 18.80 15.91 -2.75
C LEU A 409 17.89 14.92 -2.00
N SER A 410 17.33 13.93 -2.70
CA SER A 410 16.51 12.86 -2.10
C SER A 410 17.27 11.97 -1.12
N ASP A 411 18.60 11.89 -1.25
CA ASP A 411 19.49 11.08 -0.42
C ASP A 411 20.16 11.90 0.68
N CYS A 412 19.75 13.15 0.86
CA CYS A 412 20.20 13.98 1.98
C CYS A 412 19.45 13.62 3.27
N LEU A 413 20.16 13.67 4.39
CA LEU A 413 19.62 13.37 5.71
C LEU A 413 18.80 14.53 6.27
N ILE A 414 17.67 14.22 6.91
CA ILE A 414 16.83 15.21 7.60
C ILE A 414 16.87 15.03 9.12
N GLU A 415 16.67 16.14 9.83
CA GLU A 415 16.62 16.18 11.29
C GLU A 415 15.41 16.96 11.80
N VAL A 416 14.97 16.63 13.02
CA VAL A 416 13.87 17.32 13.71
C VAL A 416 14.42 18.58 14.40
N VAL A 417 13.82 19.73 14.10
CA VAL A 417 14.15 21.04 14.69
C VAL A 417 13.24 21.36 15.86
N ASN A 418 11.95 21.11 15.67
CA ASN A 418 10.90 21.46 16.64
C ASN A 418 9.95 20.28 16.78
N ASP A 419 9.74 19.81 18.00
CA ASP A 419 8.92 18.66 18.35
C ASP A 419 7.52 19.03 18.85
N LYS A 420 7.14 20.32 18.80
CA LYS A 420 5.81 20.78 19.17
C LYS A 420 4.75 20.12 18.30
N VAL A 421 3.73 19.58 18.96
CA VAL A 421 2.57 18.96 18.29
C VAL A 421 1.93 19.91 17.29
N THR A 422 1.55 19.35 16.16
CA THR A 422 0.92 20.06 15.03
C THR A 422 -0.60 20.04 15.11
N GLY A 423 -1.16 19.10 15.89
CA GLY A 423 -2.60 18.86 15.99
C GLY A 423 -3.13 17.90 14.92
N GLU A 424 -2.29 17.50 13.97
CA GLU A 424 -2.63 16.54 12.92
C GLU A 424 -2.02 15.18 13.24
N VAL A 425 -2.87 14.16 13.39
CA VAL A 425 -2.44 12.86 13.95
C VAL A 425 -1.33 12.19 13.14
N LEU A 426 -1.37 12.31 11.80
CA LEU A 426 -0.35 11.71 10.93
C LEU A 426 0.99 12.46 11.01
N LEU A 427 0.96 13.79 11.09
CA LEU A 427 2.18 14.60 11.22
C LEU A 427 2.85 14.32 12.57
N ASP A 428 2.06 14.26 13.65
CA ASP A 428 2.57 14.06 15.01
C ASP A 428 3.13 12.65 15.22
N GLU A 429 2.52 11.63 14.62
CA GLU A 429 3.05 10.27 14.61
C GLU A 429 4.38 10.18 13.86
N THR A 430 4.47 10.77 12.67
CA THR A 430 5.73 10.84 11.91
C THR A 430 6.80 11.61 12.67
N LEU A 431 6.45 12.74 13.29
CA LEU A 431 7.39 13.54 14.08
C LEU A 431 7.94 12.74 15.28
N LYS A 432 7.09 11.96 15.94
CA LYS A 432 7.49 11.06 17.04
C LYS A 432 8.43 9.96 16.55
N MET A 433 8.15 9.35 15.39
CA MET A 433 9.04 8.36 14.77
C MET A 433 10.40 8.98 14.43
N MET A 434 10.42 10.15 13.78
CA MET A 434 11.63 10.90 13.41
C MET A 434 12.49 11.30 14.60
N LYS A 435 11.86 11.62 15.73
CA LYS A 435 12.57 11.97 16.97
C LYS A 435 13.26 10.76 17.62
N THR A 436 12.64 9.58 17.51
CA THR A 436 13.13 8.36 18.19
C THR A 436 14.18 7.64 17.35
N SER A 437 14.14 7.82 16.03
CA SER A 437 15.04 7.15 15.09
C SER A 437 16.34 7.92 14.86
N GLU A 438 17.29 7.25 14.25
CA GLU A 438 18.45 7.92 13.63
C GLU A 438 18.03 8.86 12.48
N LYS A 439 18.94 9.77 12.13
CA LYS A 439 18.76 10.65 10.97
C LYS A 439 18.82 9.81 9.70
N MET A 440 17.77 9.88 8.88
CA MET A 440 17.64 9.11 7.64
C MET A 440 17.37 10.03 6.46
N THR A 441 17.54 9.49 5.26
CA THR A 441 17.26 10.21 4.01
C THR A 441 15.76 10.39 3.79
N ILE A 442 15.40 11.38 2.98
CA ILE A 442 14.00 11.64 2.62
C ILE A 442 13.39 10.41 1.93
N SER A 443 14.11 9.82 0.96
CA SER A 443 13.68 8.60 0.28
C SER A 443 13.43 7.46 1.27
N SER A 444 14.34 7.24 2.23
CA SER A 444 14.18 6.21 3.26
C SER A 444 12.93 6.44 4.12
N TRP A 445 12.67 7.68 4.51
CA TRP A 445 11.48 8.03 5.29
C TRP A 445 10.18 7.78 4.53
N VAL A 446 10.10 8.19 3.27
CA VAL A 446 8.91 7.95 2.45
C VAL A 446 8.69 6.44 2.28
N ASN A 447 9.73 5.68 1.94
CA ASN A 447 9.61 4.25 1.72
C ASN A 447 9.24 3.48 3.01
N LEU A 448 9.80 3.86 4.17
CA LEU A 448 9.44 3.28 5.47
C LEU A 448 7.99 3.56 5.84
N MET A 449 7.53 4.82 5.67
CA MET A 449 6.15 5.20 5.97
C MET A 449 5.13 4.59 5.01
N SER A 450 5.54 4.31 3.77
CA SER A 450 4.74 3.59 2.78
C SER A 450 4.74 2.07 3.01
N GLY A 451 5.80 1.53 3.62
CA GLY A 451 6.00 0.09 3.83
C GLY A 451 6.64 -0.62 2.63
N GLU A 452 7.35 0.12 1.78
CA GLU A 452 8.01 -0.42 0.58
C GLU A 452 9.41 -1.01 0.88
N THR A 453 9.93 -0.79 2.08
CA THR A 453 11.24 -1.30 2.51
C THR A 453 11.15 -2.61 3.28
N TRP A 454 12.04 -3.55 2.95
CA TRP A 454 12.20 -4.84 3.64
C TRP A 454 13.09 -4.77 4.90
N ASN A 455 12.94 -3.73 5.73
CA ASN A 455 13.72 -3.60 6.96
C ASN A 455 12.92 -4.09 8.17
N PHE A 456 13.18 -5.33 8.62
CA PHE A 456 12.47 -5.96 9.75
C PHE A 456 12.58 -5.16 11.06
N MET A 457 13.70 -4.49 11.31
CA MET A 457 13.90 -3.69 12.53
C MET A 457 13.03 -2.44 12.57
N LYS A 458 12.56 -1.96 11.41
CA LYS A 458 11.76 -0.74 11.26
C LYS A 458 10.37 -0.99 10.69
N ILE A 459 9.85 -2.22 10.83
CA ILE A 459 8.52 -2.59 10.33
C ILE A 459 7.38 -1.75 10.95
N GLY A 460 7.59 -1.25 12.17
CA GLY A 460 6.62 -0.38 12.87
C GLY A 460 6.52 1.05 12.35
N TYR A 461 7.34 1.45 11.36
CA TYR A 461 7.37 2.82 10.84
C TYR A 461 6.32 3.08 9.75
N GLN A 462 5.65 2.03 9.26
CA GLN A 462 4.61 2.15 8.26
C GLN A 462 3.37 2.83 8.84
N LEU A 463 2.92 3.90 8.18
CA LEU A 463 1.69 4.58 8.55
C LEU A 463 0.48 3.77 8.09
N LYS A 464 -0.32 3.31 9.06
CA LYS A 464 -1.53 2.51 8.83
C LYS A 464 -2.78 3.40 8.75
N GLN A 465 -3.76 2.94 7.97
CA GLN A 465 -5.09 3.56 7.84
C GLN A 465 -5.04 5.06 7.46
N VAL A 466 -4.09 5.44 6.61
CA VAL A 466 -3.88 6.85 6.22
C VAL A 466 -5.13 7.44 5.59
N ARG A 467 -5.81 6.69 4.71
CA ARG A 467 -7.03 7.14 4.03
C ARG A 467 -8.16 7.44 5.03
N GLU A 468 -8.44 6.51 5.93
CA GLU A 468 -9.51 6.61 6.92
C GLU A 468 -9.25 7.75 7.90
N ARG A 469 -8.00 7.93 8.31
CA ARG A 469 -7.60 9.02 9.22
C ARG A 469 -7.70 10.38 8.57
N LEU A 470 -7.31 10.51 7.30
CA LEU A 470 -7.51 11.75 6.54
C LEU A 470 -9.00 12.04 6.31
N ALA A 471 -9.80 11.02 5.98
CA ALA A 471 -11.25 11.17 5.85
C ALA A 471 -11.89 11.62 7.16
N LYS A 472 -11.46 11.06 8.30
CA LYS A 472 -11.88 11.51 9.62
C LYS A 472 -11.49 12.97 9.89
N GLY A 473 -10.26 13.37 9.59
CA GLY A 473 -9.82 14.77 9.73
C GLY A 473 -10.69 15.73 8.92
N LEU A 474 -11.03 15.37 7.69
CA LEU A 474 -11.94 16.15 6.84
C LEU A 474 -13.39 16.19 7.36
N VAL A 475 -13.86 15.14 8.03
CA VAL A 475 -15.17 15.12 8.73
C VAL A 475 -15.13 16.06 9.94
N ASP A 476 -14.07 15.98 10.75
CA ASP A 476 -13.89 16.81 11.95
C ASP A 476 -13.78 18.31 11.57
N LYS A 477 -13.22 18.61 10.39
CA LYS A 477 -13.18 19.95 9.78
C LYS A 477 -14.50 20.38 9.12
N GLY A 478 -15.51 19.51 9.07
CA GLY A 478 -16.84 19.79 8.50
C GLY A 478 -16.91 19.79 6.97
N ILE A 479 -15.87 19.32 6.28
CA ILE A 479 -15.77 19.32 4.80
C ILE A 479 -16.42 18.07 4.20
N LEU A 480 -16.31 16.95 4.91
CA LEU A 480 -17.04 15.72 4.58
C LEU A 480 -18.14 15.50 5.61
N ARG A 481 -19.23 14.85 5.19
CA ARG A 481 -20.28 14.38 6.11
C ARG A 481 -20.22 12.87 6.21
N THR A 482 -20.59 12.31 7.35
CA THR A 482 -20.71 10.85 7.52
C THR A 482 -22.11 10.40 7.11
N GLU A 483 -22.20 9.54 6.11
CA GLU A 483 -23.45 8.97 5.62
C GLU A 483 -23.37 7.44 5.67
N LYS A 484 -24.30 6.81 6.40
CA LYS A 484 -24.40 5.35 6.45
C LYS A 484 -25.16 4.86 5.22
N ARG A 485 -24.52 4.06 4.38
CA ARG A 485 -25.15 3.40 3.23
C ARG A 485 -25.37 1.94 3.52
N ASN A 486 -26.62 1.50 3.37
CA ASN A 486 -27.00 0.12 3.59
C ASN A 486 -26.86 -0.63 2.26
N PHE A 487 -26.01 -1.66 2.25
CA PHE A 487 -25.92 -2.63 1.18
C PHE A 487 -26.73 -3.86 1.55
N LEU A 488 -27.03 -4.72 0.57
CA LEU A 488 -27.88 -5.90 0.77
C LEU A 488 -27.42 -6.81 1.92
N LEU A 489 -26.10 -6.89 2.16
CA LEU A 489 -25.48 -7.80 3.13
C LEU A 489 -24.78 -7.10 4.30
N PHE A 490 -24.55 -5.79 4.23
CA PHE A 490 -23.81 -5.04 5.25
C PHE A 490 -24.04 -3.54 5.11
N ASP A 491 -23.73 -2.79 6.16
CA ASP A 491 -23.72 -1.34 6.11
C ASP A 491 -22.29 -0.81 5.95
N MET A 492 -22.12 0.19 5.10
CA MET A 492 -20.84 0.86 4.86
C MET A 492 -20.96 2.36 5.18
N THR A 493 -19.99 2.88 5.92
CA THR A 493 -19.90 4.33 6.15
C THR A 493 -19.25 4.98 4.94
N THR A 494 -19.89 6.01 4.41
CA THR A 494 -19.40 6.81 3.28
C THR A 494 -19.24 8.27 3.68
N HIS A 495 -18.34 8.98 3.00
CA HIS A 495 -17.97 10.34 3.37
C HIS A 495 -18.17 11.33 2.21
N PRO A 496 -19.42 11.59 1.75
CA PRO A 496 -19.67 12.54 0.68
C PRO A 496 -19.28 13.98 1.09
N VAL A 497 -18.98 14.80 0.10
CA VAL A 497 -18.58 16.20 0.30
C VAL A 497 -19.80 16.98 0.81
N SER A 498 -19.65 17.69 1.93
CA SER A 498 -20.72 18.51 2.52
C SER A 498 -20.92 19.80 1.71
N ASN A 499 -19.82 20.45 1.32
CA ASN A 499 -19.80 21.70 0.58
C ASN A 499 -18.69 21.69 -0.48
N ASN A 500 -19.05 21.97 -1.73
CA ASN A 500 -18.12 21.99 -2.85
C ASN A 500 -17.22 23.24 -2.88
N MET A 501 -17.52 24.30 -2.13
CA MET A 501 -16.73 25.56 -2.14
C MET A 501 -15.25 25.32 -1.85
N VAL A 502 -14.91 24.41 -0.94
CA VAL A 502 -13.53 24.08 -0.59
C VAL A 502 -12.81 23.43 -1.78
N LYS A 503 -13.48 22.50 -2.45
CA LYS A 503 -12.95 21.80 -3.60
C LYS A 503 -12.82 22.73 -4.81
N ASP A 504 -13.78 23.63 -4.99
CA ASP A 504 -13.75 24.65 -6.04
C ASP A 504 -12.65 25.69 -5.79
N ASP A 505 -12.38 26.06 -4.54
CA ASP A 505 -11.23 26.90 -4.18
C ASP A 505 -9.90 26.24 -4.57
N ILE A 506 -9.71 24.97 -4.19
CA ILE A 506 -8.51 24.20 -4.57
C ILE A 506 -8.37 24.14 -6.10
N ARG A 507 -9.46 23.83 -6.81
CA ARG A 507 -9.48 23.79 -8.28
C ARG A 507 -9.08 25.13 -8.87
N ASN A 508 -9.65 26.23 -8.39
CA ASN A 508 -9.36 27.58 -8.89
C ASN A 508 -7.90 27.97 -8.65
N ARG A 509 -7.32 27.65 -7.48
CA ARG A 509 -5.89 27.89 -7.19
C ARG A 509 -4.97 27.14 -8.16
N LEU A 510 -5.26 25.86 -8.40
CA LEU A 510 -4.50 25.01 -9.33
C LEU A 510 -4.63 25.51 -10.77
N MET A 511 -5.85 25.86 -11.20
CA MET A 511 -6.11 26.42 -12.53
C MET A 511 -5.34 27.72 -12.75
N VAL A 512 -5.37 28.66 -11.80
CA VAL A 512 -4.63 29.92 -11.90
C VAL A 512 -3.12 29.65 -11.99
N MET A 513 -2.58 28.77 -11.15
CA MET A 513 -1.15 28.44 -11.16
C MET A 513 -0.69 27.82 -12.49
N LEU A 514 -1.55 27.03 -13.14
CA LEU A 514 -1.21 26.28 -14.35
C LEU A 514 -1.50 27.02 -15.67
N THR A 515 -2.46 27.95 -15.66
CA THR A 515 -2.97 28.56 -16.90
C THR A 515 -2.81 30.08 -16.98
N ALA A 516 -2.72 30.78 -15.84
CA ALA A 516 -2.65 32.24 -15.85
C ALA A 516 -1.26 32.74 -16.24
N SER A 517 -1.21 33.83 -17.02
CA SER A 517 0.06 34.46 -17.41
C SER A 517 0.69 35.28 -16.30
N THR A 518 -0.16 35.80 -15.41
CA THR A 518 0.23 36.48 -14.18
C THR A 518 -0.39 35.72 -13.02
N ILE A 519 0.46 35.27 -12.09
CA ILE A 519 0.04 34.35 -11.03
C ILE A 519 -0.33 35.19 -9.82
N ILE A 520 -1.64 35.31 -9.59
CA ILE A 520 -2.20 35.96 -8.41
C ILE A 520 -3.17 34.95 -7.79
N LEU A 521 -2.78 34.34 -6.68
CA LEU A 521 -3.58 33.31 -6.04
C LEU A 521 -4.82 33.91 -5.38
N PRO A 522 -6.03 33.36 -5.62
CA PRO A 522 -7.24 33.83 -4.96
C PRO A 522 -7.12 33.70 -3.44
N ASN A 523 -7.73 34.64 -2.73
CA ASN A 523 -7.84 34.62 -1.28
C ASN A 523 -9.17 33.98 -0.90
N SER A 524 -9.12 33.01 0.01
CA SER A 524 -10.31 32.32 0.51
C SER A 524 -10.22 32.13 2.02
N ALA A 525 -11.35 31.80 2.65
CA ALA A 525 -11.41 31.52 4.08
C ALA A 525 -10.52 30.32 4.48
N PHE A 526 -10.35 29.36 3.56
CA PHE A 526 -9.55 28.15 3.77
C PHE A 526 -8.07 28.35 3.45
N PHE A 527 -7.75 29.37 2.64
CA PHE A 527 -6.40 29.70 2.20
C PHE A 527 -6.16 31.23 2.21
N PRO A 528 -6.09 31.85 3.41
CA PRO A 528 -5.89 33.29 3.57
C PRO A 528 -4.50 33.76 3.13
N GLU A 529 -4.38 35.07 2.91
CA GLU A 529 -3.13 35.73 2.47
C GLU A 529 -2.02 35.73 3.54
N THR A 530 -2.38 35.50 4.81
CA THR A 530 -1.44 35.48 5.95
C THR A 530 -0.55 34.23 5.99
N ILE A 531 -0.82 33.23 5.15
CA ILE A 531 -0.09 31.96 5.13
C ILE A 531 1.31 32.17 4.53
N PRO A 532 2.38 31.69 5.19
CA PRO A 532 3.73 31.78 4.66
C PRO A 532 3.92 30.83 3.47
N MET A 533 4.71 31.28 2.48
CA MET A 533 5.10 30.47 1.32
C MET A 533 3.89 29.92 0.54
N LYS A 534 2.91 30.80 0.27
CA LYS A 534 1.62 30.48 -0.36
C LYS A 534 1.84 29.87 -1.74
N HIS A 535 2.72 30.45 -2.55
CA HIS A 535 2.98 30.00 -3.92
C HIS A 535 3.71 28.66 -3.92
N LEU A 536 4.74 28.51 -3.09
CA LEU A 536 5.44 27.22 -2.96
C LEU A 536 4.51 26.08 -2.50
N ARG A 537 3.59 26.33 -1.56
CA ARG A 537 2.58 25.34 -1.16
C ARG A 537 1.69 24.91 -2.33
N VAL A 538 1.22 25.85 -3.15
CA VAL A 538 0.41 25.54 -4.33
C VAL A 538 1.22 24.80 -5.40
N ILE A 539 2.49 25.17 -5.62
CA ILE A 539 3.38 24.44 -6.54
C ILE A 539 3.58 23.00 -6.06
N SER A 540 3.84 22.81 -4.76
CA SER A 540 3.93 21.47 -4.16
C SER A 540 2.63 20.68 -4.33
N LEU A 541 1.47 21.33 -4.17
CA LEU A 541 0.17 20.70 -4.40
C LEU A 541 -0.02 20.29 -5.86
N VAL A 542 0.34 21.14 -6.83
CA VAL A 542 0.29 20.82 -8.27
C VAL A 542 1.13 19.57 -8.57
N CYS A 543 2.39 19.57 -8.13
CA CYS A 543 3.30 18.45 -8.35
C CYS A 543 2.81 17.17 -7.67
N ALA A 544 2.33 17.26 -6.43
CA ALA A 544 1.77 16.11 -5.71
C ALA A 544 0.50 15.59 -6.40
N ALA A 545 -0.42 16.46 -6.81
CA ALA A 545 -1.65 16.06 -7.51
C ALA A 545 -1.36 15.38 -8.85
N TYR A 546 -0.34 15.85 -9.58
CA TYR A 546 0.13 15.20 -10.81
C TYR A 546 0.72 13.82 -10.53
N ALA A 547 1.65 13.73 -9.58
CA ALA A 547 2.32 12.48 -9.24
C ALA A 547 1.36 11.42 -8.66
N ALA A 548 0.28 11.86 -8.00
CA ALA A 548 -0.79 10.99 -7.49
C ALA A 548 -1.84 10.63 -8.56
N ASN A 549 -1.70 11.10 -9.81
CA ASN A 549 -2.66 10.91 -10.91
C ASN A 549 -4.08 11.44 -10.59
N VAL A 550 -4.20 12.49 -9.78
CA VAL A 550 -5.51 13.12 -9.45
C VAL A 550 -5.68 14.52 -10.06
N LEU A 551 -4.63 15.07 -10.67
CA LEU A 551 -4.66 16.41 -11.28
C LEU A 551 -5.65 16.53 -12.44
N GLU A 552 -5.90 15.45 -13.20
CA GLU A 552 -6.87 15.44 -14.30
C GLU A 552 -8.29 15.84 -13.88
N ASN A 553 -8.66 15.55 -12.63
CA ASN A 553 -9.97 15.90 -12.05
C ASN A 553 -10.19 17.42 -11.90
N VAL A 554 -9.11 18.21 -11.98
CA VAL A 554 -9.17 19.69 -12.00
C VAL A 554 -9.67 20.18 -13.35
N PHE A 555 -9.33 19.49 -14.44
CA PHE A 555 -9.58 19.88 -15.84
C PHE A 555 -10.79 19.20 -16.47
N SER A 556 -11.69 18.61 -15.67
CA SER A 556 -12.84 17.86 -16.18
C SER A 556 -13.78 18.69 -17.06
N SER A 557 -13.84 20.01 -16.85
CA SER A 557 -14.64 20.97 -17.62
C SER A 557 -13.82 21.84 -18.58
N SER A 558 -12.50 21.63 -18.67
CA SER A 558 -11.59 22.48 -19.45
C SER A 558 -11.28 21.85 -20.81
N ASP A 559 -11.05 22.70 -21.81
CA ASP A 559 -10.68 22.28 -23.18
C ASP A 559 -9.36 21.50 -23.21
N TYR A 560 -9.22 20.65 -24.22
CA TYR A 560 -8.03 19.81 -24.42
C TYR A 560 -6.73 20.63 -24.51
N GLU A 561 -6.73 21.76 -25.22
CA GLU A 561 -5.55 22.63 -25.35
C GLU A 561 -5.09 23.22 -24.02
N ILE A 562 -6.03 23.64 -23.18
CA ILE A 562 -5.73 24.19 -21.85
C ILE A 562 -5.14 23.09 -20.96
N ARG A 563 -5.69 21.88 -21.06
CA ARG A 563 -5.21 20.71 -20.34
C ARG A 563 -3.78 20.37 -20.74
N GLU A 564 -3.50 20.22 -22.03
CA GLU A 564 -2.16 19.91 -22.53
C GLU A 564 -1.12 20.97 -22.13
N ARG A 565 -1.48 22.26 -22.26
CA ARG A 565 -0.62 23.37 -21.79
C ARG A 565 -0.36 23.29 -20.29
N ALA A 566 -1.38 22.97 -19.49
CA ALA A 566 -1.24 22.81 -18.06
C ALA A 566 -0.33 21.63 -17.70
N PHE A 567 -0.41 20.50 -18.38
CA PHE A 567 0.51 19.37 -18.16
C PHE A 567 1.95 19.70 -18.50
N ASN A 568 2.19 20.36 -19.64
CA ASN A 568 3.53 20.86 -20.00
C ASN A 568 4.07 21.81 -18.92
N ARG A 569 3.21 22.65 -18.33
CA ARG A 569 3.56 23.55 -17.22
C ARG A 569 3.99 22.81 -15.96
N VAL A 570 3.33 21.68 -15.64
CA VAL A 570 3.72 20.83 -14.50
C VAL A 570 5.12 20.26 -14.70
N ASP A 571 5.46 19.81 -15.90
CA ASP A 571 6.80 19.29 -16.20
C ASP A 571 7.87 20.39 -16.06
N GLU A 572 7.55 21.64 -16.40
CA GLU A 572 8.42 22.79 -16.09
C GLU A 572 8.59 22.98 -14.59
N PHE A 573 7.53 22.83 -13.78
CA PHE A 573 7.64 22.94 -12.33
C PHE A 573 8.54 21.84 -11.75
N PHE A 574 8.42 20.60 -12.20
CA PHE A 574 9.34 19.55 -11.75
C PHE A 574 10.78 19.87 -12.11
N ARG A 575 11.03 20.39 -13.32
CA ARG A 575 12.39 20.78 -13.74
C ARG A 575 12.97 21.91 -12.88
N ASP A 576 12.17 22.93 -12.59
CA ASP A 576 12.64 24.15 -11.95
C ASP A 576 12.71 24.01 -10.41
N PHE A 577 11.81 23.22 -9.81
CA PHE A 577 11.67 23.08 -8.35
C PHE A 577 12.22 21.78 -7.75
N SER A 578 12.63 20.78 -8.55
CA SER A 578 13.27 19.55 -8.03
C SER A 578 14.78 19.69 -7.80
N GLN A 579 15.33 20.89 -7.90
CA GLN A 579 16.75 21.20 -7.70
C GLN A 579 16.90 22.35 -6.71
N TRP A 580 17.97 22.33 -5.92
CA TRP A 580 18.30 23.37 -4.96
C TRP A 580 19.67 23.97 -5.27
N PRO A 581 19.82 25.31 -5.34
CA PRO A 581 18.76 26.33 -5.30
C PRO A 581 17.78 26.21 -6.48
N PHE A 582 16.55 26.69 -6.30
CA PHE A 582 15.55 26.63 -7.36
C PHE A 582 16.04 27.33 -8.62
N THR A 583 16.03 26.61 -9.75
CA THR A 583 16.59 27.09 -11.01
C THR A 583 15.45 27.56 -11.90
N ILE A 584 14.87 28.71 -11.57
CA ILE A 584 13.80 29.30 -12.38
C ILE A 584 14.43 29.95 -13.61
N LYS A 585 14.50 29.21 -14.72
CA LYS A 585 15.10 29.73 -15.96
C LYS A 585 14.19 30.77 -16.57
N TYR A 586 14.72 31.97 -16.81
CA TYR A 586 14.13 32.92 -17.75
C TYR A 586 14.24 32.32 -19.15
N SER A 587 13.21 31.59 -19.59
CA SER A 587 13.15 31.14 -20.99
C SER A 587 13.16 32.39 -21.87
N GLY A 588 14.21 32.53 -22.69
CA GLY A 588 14.48 33.69 -23.54
C GLY A 588 13.49 33.90 -24.68
N ASN A 589 12.32 33.27 -24.66
CA ASN A 589 11.22 33.62 -25.54
C ASN A 589 10.39 34.74 -24.91
N ILE A 590 10.40 35.88 -25.59
CA ILE A 590 9.53 37.04 -25.37
C ILE A 590 8.08 36.55 -25.48
N GLY A 591 7.49 36.18 -24.34
CA GLY A 591 6.19 35.51 -24.30
C GLY A 591 5.73 35.04 -22.91
N CYS A 592 6.04 35.83 -21.87
CA CYS A 592 5.21 36.08 -20.68
C CYS A 592 4.34 34.95 -20.08
N MET A 593 4.94 34.10 -19.22
CA MET A 593 4.26 33.43 -18.07
C MET A 593 5.22 33.20 -16.89
N ASN A 594 6.50 32.90 -17.15
CA ASN A 594 7.45 32.43 -16.11
C ASN A 594 8.09 33.57 -15.30
N SER A 595 8.16 34.78 -15.86
CA SER A 595 8.77 35.94 -15.20
C SER A 595 7.99 36.38 -13.96
N SER A 596 6.65 36.35 -14.02
CA SER A 596 5.81 36.68 -12.87
C SER A 596 6.01 35.67 -11.73
N LEU A 597 6.04 34.37 -12.05
CA LEU A 597 6.24 33.32 -11.04
C LEU A 597 7.62 33.42 -10.37
N ALA A 598 8.66 33.63 -11.16
CA ALA A 598 10.02 33.74 -10.69
C ALA A 598 10.17 34.85 -9.64
N ASN A 599 9.58 36.01 -9.91
CA ASN A 599 9.63 37.16 -9.03
C ASN A 599 8.89 36.90 -7.71
N VAL A 600 7.68 36.33 -7.78
CA VAL A 600 6.86 36.06 -6.60
C VAL A 600 7.50 35.00 -5.70
N VAL A 601 8.04 33.92 -6.29
CA VAL A 601 8.75 32.89 -5.52
C VAL A 601 10.04 33.44 -4.92
N ALA A 602 10.81 34.24 -5.67
CA ALA A 602 12.02 34.89 -5.15
C ALA A 602 11.70 35.84 -3.98
N GLU A 603 10.56 36.51 -4.02
CA GLU A 603 10.04 37.31 -2.91
C GLU A 603 9.69 36.48 -1.68
N GLU A 604 8.99 35.35 -1.85
CA GLU A 604 8.68 34.42 -0.75
C GLU A 604 9.95 33.86 -0.10
N ILE A 605 10.95 33.48 -0.91
CA ILE A 605 12.25 32.98 -0.41
C ILE A 605 13.02 34.08 0.31
N ARG A 606 13.01 35.31 -0.23
CA ARG A 606 13.67 36.47 0.42
C ARG A 606 13.01 36.82 1.75
N GLY A 607 11.69 36.67 1.86
CA GLY A 607 10.95 36.83 3.12
C GLY A 607 11.21 35.71 4.13
N GLY A 608 11.73 34.56 3.68
CA GLY A 608 12.00 33.38 4.49
C GLY A 608 13.46 32.93 4.50
N LYS A 609 14.43 33.86 4.53
CA LYS A 609 15.88 33.53 4.49
C LYS A 609 16.32 32.54 5.56
N ASP A 610 15.72 32.60 6.74
CA ASP A 610 16.04 31.68 7.85
C ASP A 610 15.51 30.26 7.62
N LYS A 611 14.77 30.03 6.52
CA LYS A 611 14.13 28.75 6.18
C LYS A 611 14.79 28.00 5.01
N GLU A 612 16.03 28.34 4.68
CA GLU A 612 16.74 27.77 3.53
C GLU A 612 16.80 26.24 3.55
N LEU A 613 17.07 25.66 4.72
CA LEU A 613 17.21 24.21 4.89
C LEU A 613 15.88 23.47 4.84
N GLN A 614 14.78 24.13 5.19
CA GLN A 614 13.43 23.60 5.03
C GLN A 614 13.02 23.65 3.55
N LEU A 615 13.41 24.69 2.82
CA LEU A 615 13.16 24.80 1.38
C LEU A 615 13.97 23.77 0.57
N GLU A 616 15.16 23.42 1.03
CA GLU A 616 15.96 22.33 0.46
C GLU A 616 15.23 20.97 0.57
N ILE A 617 14.49 20.72 1.66
CA ILE A 617 13.60 19.54 1.77
C ILE A 617 12.49 19.59 0.73
N VAL A 618 11.88 20.76 0.50
CA VAL A 618 10.81 20.88 -0.51
C VAL A 618 11.32 20.44 -1.88
N ALA A 619 12.50 20.91 -2.30
CA ALA A 619 13.11 20.50 -3.56
C ALA A 619 13.39 18.98 -3.60
N ALA A 620 13.94 18.44 -2.51
CA ALA A 620 14.28 17.02 -2.41
C ALA A 620 13.05 16.09 -2.47
N VAL A 621 11.95 16.47 -1.82
CA VAL A 621 10.70 15.71 -1.89
C VAL A 621 10.10 15.78 -3.29
N LEU A 622 10.10 16.96 -3.93
CA LEU A 622 9.63 17.09 -5.31
C LEU A 622 10.46 16.24 -6.28
N GLN A 623 11.78 16.17 -6.08
CA GLN A 623 12.66 15.26 -6.83
C GLN A 623 12.27 13.80 -6.62
N SER A 624 12.04 13.38 -5.38
CA SER A 624 11.61 12.02 -5.05
C SER A 624 10.25 11.68 -5.68
N MET A 625 9.28 12.60 -5.63
CA MET A 625 7.99 12.45 -6.29
C MET A 625 8.15 12.29 -7.80
N PHE A 626 8.99 13.10 -8.43
CA PHE A 626 9.28 12.99 -9.87
C PHE A 626 9.89 11.62 -10.23
N SER A 627 10.87 11.15 -9.46
CA SER A 627 11.47 9.83 -9.67
C SER A 627 10.46 8.69 -9.52
N SER A 628 9.51 8.79 -8.58
CA SER A 628 8.45 7.79 -8.42
C SER A 628 7.54 7.70 -9.66
N ILE A 629 7.28 8.81 -10.35
CA ILE A 629 6.51 8.83 -11.60
C ILE A 629 7.24 8.03 -12.69
N PHE A 630 8.57 8.17 -12.81
CA PHE A 630 9.36 7.44 -13.80
C PHE A 630 9.47 5.94 -13.49
N ILE A 631 9.64 5.59 -12.21
CA ILE A 631 9.66 4.19 -11.78
C ILE A 631 8.30 3.54 -12.06
N LEU A 632 7.20 4.25 -11.80
CA LEU A 632 5.85 3.77 -12.08
C LEU A 632 5.54 3.76 -13.58
N LYS A 633 5.95 4.75 -14.37
CA LYS A 633 5.78 4.73 -15.84
C LYS A 633 6.58 3.60 -16.49
N ASN A 634 7.81 3.35 -16.04
CA ASN A 634 8.61 2.21 -16.54
C ASN A 634 8.02 0.86 -16.11
N ASN A 635 7.44 0.76 -14.90
CA ASN A 635 6.65 -0.41 -14.52
C ASN A 635 5.35 -0.52 -15.32
N ILE A 636 4.70 0.58 -15.69
CA ILE A 636 3.49 0.59 -16.54
C ILE A 636 3.83 0.15 -17.96
N TYR A 637 4.97 0.56 -18.54
CA TYR A 637 5.45 0.02 -19.82
C TYR A 637 5.87 -1.45 -19.73
N SER A 638 6.29 -1.92 -18.55
CA SER A 638 6.50 -3.35 -18.28
C SER A 638 5.17 -4.11 -18.08
N ILE A 639 4.11 -3.44 -17.62
CA ILE A 639 2.76 -4.01 -17.41
C ILE A 639 1.93 -4.01 -18.69
N TYR A 640 2.18 -3.11 -19.65
CA TYR A 640 1.60 -3.14 -21.01
C TYR A 640 2.43 -3.97 -22.02
N ALA A 641 3.61 -4.45 -21.60
CA ALA A 641 4.34 -5.51 -22.30
C ALA A 641 3.93 -6.92 -21.80
N LEU A 642 3.31 -6.99 -20.62
CA LEU A 642 2.47 -8.08 -20.11
C LEU A 642 1.02 -7.95 -20.61
#